data_AF-A0A7D5UUR9-F1
#
_entry.id   AF-A0A7D5UUR9-F1
#
_cell.length_a   1.000
_cell.length_b   1.000
_cell.length_c   1.000
_cell.angle_alpha   90.00
_cell.angle_beta   90.00
_cell.angle_gamma   90.00
#
_symmetry.space_group_name_H-M   'P 1'
#
loop_
_entity.id
_entity.type
_entity.pdbx_description
1 polymer ?
#
loop_
_entity_poly.entity_id
_entity_poly.type
_entity_poly.pdbx_seq_one_letter_code
_entity_poly.pdbx_strand_id
1 'polypeptide(L)'
;MPRESLADGGACRSECSNKLFRSISQDLRVNGAGAAVADNIVSTSLTGTGPKVGPQRAFAKQNNLRHATSDGPRRRTRPDGTRFHGPSIVRNSTRQLLEHMPSSQLLEKVLGKNPYADSWRKRIARFRTIRLPILLLQEILRQEELQSAGESGLLELLPTLQENKTILKHPSLAGHTQKAIGRYVYILRGQNDEERCKRYLEEPTSVPLFIFHFLLRQSSGISDPVTLQRMIESSHAYYNNRRADNTISEGNRQSSRDGSEKMLDIDRANFNLIMRLLVHHCRRLEPRFVVKLADSAAQYIQNMPISAQGERKVFTTQCDIFNGCLQILRPLPHVHVAQRSTPNAYFWEAQRILLSMSAGLSKPLLVDRGGFRAIREVLSGQAKNHAEVYSAARHASSWPPYLQPGHGMDERTDPEDNWSRAVSAGMLMQEAGFAKDEVDDAVDILQGMTQDGTPTIQQRAMISKRRRIGVWEASIRATRNAQEAWDRFRNPPKEGMKPGLHQYSAMFEKLVLREVEPDGSISPGDKALNFPTQHEANLAEFERARLRPPSISELYQHMRLNGVEPDGSCLCILVANAASLEIAHQYLRDSPEKSRIIRNLIAEEPDAGLLRLVGMGLFAAYLQVCLRVEGRRAGNQLQHVIRLAESRLSHEQSRWAPFMWGTILKELSRHHHALRISLHQQLDLMLRVMDAIEKVDGVQLSTFTQFHKGVRKAVRQQLNSVFTKDAEKEALAKSPLTQALFYQMCMASVDNAHPRRSLLHQGLGQEDSFPMAGAEVLLLKEAKARIKYMFWTLEQRERHAQAYLDGYQIAPLEAMNSRRDAARSDHAHDYMLTLGYLGEFEEMGRLLEWLIQQWGQFNVASAVNEMDEAPPQADFFETLCVFRLVAEPMLGNGRVSTLLQTLADSGLNWTWPDDEAVKTYAEVHHDESISTLRRVIELARDGNKESRQTRN
;
A
#
# COMPACT_ATOMS: atom_id res chain seq x y z
N MET A 1 -16.29 48.31 -26.65
CA MET A 1 -15.80 47.73 -25.39
C MET A 1 -14.73 46.70 -25.73
N PRO A 2 -13.46 46.92 -25.34
CA PRO A 2 -12.32 46.12 -25.78
C PRO A 2 -12.10 44.85 -24.94
N ARG A 3 -11.09 44.06 -25.35
CA ARG A 3 -10.71 42.76 -24.77
C ARG A 3 -9.77 42.92 -23.56
N GLU A 4 -10.29 42.85 -22.33
CA GLU A 4 -9.48 42.69 -21.11
C GLU A 4 -10.16 41.69 -20.16
N SER A 5 -9.56 40.49 -19.98
CA SER A 5 -9.87 39.55 -18.87
C SER A 5 -8.96 38.30 -18.78
N LEU A 6 -7.92 38.17 -19.61
CA LEU A 6 -7.04 36.98 -19.65
C LEU A 6 -5.67 37.18 -18.96
N ALA A 7 -5.40 38.35 -18.40
CA ALA A 7 -4.16 38.67 -17.68
C ALA A 7 -4.28 38.42 -16.17
N ASP A 8 -5.32 38.96 -15.51
CA ASP A 8 -5.49 38.91 -14.04
C ASP A 8 -5.57 37.48 -13.48
N GLY A 9 -6.24 36.58 -14.20
CA GLY A 9 -6.31 35.16 -13.84
C GLY A 9 -4.95 34.45 -13.84
N GLY A 10 -3.90 35.05 -14.43
CA GLY A 10 -2.52 34.56 -14.33
C GLY A 10 -1.80 35.01 -13.06
N ALA A 11 -2.03 36.27 -12.65
CA ALA A 11 -1.41 36.86 -11.46
C ALA A 11 -1.93 36.20 -10.17
N CYS A 12 -3.25 36.16 -9.97
CA CYS A 12 -3.87 35.54 -8.79
C CYS A 12 -3.48 34.05 -8.64
N ARG A 13 -3.31 33.31 -9.75
CA ARG A 13 -2.90 31.88 -9.70
C ARG A 13 -1.43 31.70 -9.33
N SER A 14 -0.56 32.59 -9.79
CA SER A 14 0.85 32.64 -9.36
C SER A 14 0.94 32.96 -7.86
N GLU A 15 0.16 33.93 -7.40
CA GLU A 15 0.09 34.33 -5.99
C GLU A 15 -0.50 33.23 -5.10
N CYS A 16 -1.56 32.54 -5.51
CA CYS A 16 -2.11 31.39 -4.78
C CYS A 16 -1.11 30.23 -4.69
N SER A 17 -0.32 29.98 -5.75
CA SER A 17 0.76 28.98 -5.72
C SER A 17 1.88 29.39 -4.74
N ASN A 18 2.18 30.69 -4.64
CA ASN A 18 3.15 31.23 -3.67
C ASN A 18 2.60 31.28 -2.23
N LYS A 19 1.31 31.54 -2.02
CA LYS A 19 0.63 31.42 -0.71
C LYS A 19 0.63 29.97 -0.22
N LEU A 20 0.24 29.03 -1.09
CA LEU A 20 0.33 27.58 -0.86
C LEU A 20 1.76 27.20 -0.46
N PHE A 21 2.77 27.71 -1.16
CA PHE A 21 4.18 27.48 -0.84
C PHE A 21 4.60 28.05 0.52
N ARG A 22 4.19 29.27 0.88
CA ARG A 22 4.53 29.91 2.17
C ARG A 22 3.85 29.23 3.36
N SER A 23 2.52 29.09 3.32
CA SER A 23 1.72 28.43 4.35
C SER A 23 2.25 27.03 4.66
N ILE A 24 2.57 26.25 3.63
CA ILE A 24 3.03 24.86 3.81
C ILE A 24 4.52 24.78 4.19
N SER A 25 5.36 25.76 3.83
CA SER A 25 6.79 25.77 4.20
C SER A 25 7.06 26.30 5.60
N GLN A 26 6.12 27.04 6.21
CA GLN A 26 6.26 27.54 7.58
C GLN A 26 6.08 26.41 8.60
N ASP A 27 5.10 25.52 8.41
CA ASP A 27 4.84 24.35 9.27
C ASP A 27 6.06 23.44 9.50
N LEU A 28 6.96 23.31 8.52
CA LEU A 28 8.16 22.46 8.62
C LEU A 28 9.38 23.18 9.24
N ARG A 29 9.35 24.51 9.38
CA ARG A 29 10.45 25.28 10.00
C ARG A 29 10.28 25.46 11.51
N VAL A 30 9.09 25.22 12.06
CA VAL A 30 8.83 25.34 13.50
C VAL A 30 9.45 24.16 14.29
N ASN A 31 9.66 23.00 13.67
CA ASN A 31 10.35 21.84 14.26
C ASN A 31 11.89 22.01 14.31
N GLY A 32 12.41 23.21 14.59
CA GLY A 32 13.86 23.44 14.54
C GLY A 32 14.37 24.88 14.69
N ALA A 33 13.71 25.73 15.49
CA ALA A 33 14.34 26.93 16.07
C ALA A 33 13.40 27.63 17.08
N GLY A 34 13.43 27.22 18.35
CA GLY A 34 12.93 28.04 19.44
C GLY A 34 13.96 29.12 19.81
N ALA A 35 13.86 30.31 19.19
CA ALA A 35 14.66 31.47 19.57
C ALA A 35 13.80 32.74 19.57
N ALA A 36 13.43 33.19 20.76
CA ALA A 36 12.69 34.43 20.94
C ALA A 36 13.60 35.65 20.67
N VAL A 37 13.18 36.53 19.76
CA VAL A 37 13.58 37.93 19.76
C VAL A 37 12.31 38.76 19.62
N ALA A 38 11.88 39.35 20.72
CA ALA A 38 10.97 40.47 20.66
C ALA A 38 11.78 41.69 20.24
N ASP A 39 11.28 42.48 19.29
CA ASP A 39 11.58 43.91 19.31
C ASP A 39 10.49 44.80 18.72
N ASN A 40 10.35 45.93 19.38
CA ASN A 40 9.24 46.86 19.40
C ASN A 40 9.17 47.84 18.22
N ILE A 41 7.94 48.34 17.94
CA ILE A 41 7.61 49.74 17.54
C ILE A 41 8.20 50.20 16.18
N VAL A 42 7.41 50.68 15.20
CA VAL A 42 6.85 52.05 15.15
C VAL A 42 5.48 52.07 14.47
N SER A 43 4.58 52.88 15.05
CA SER A 43 3.27 53.26 14.52
C SER A 43 3.35 54.31 13.40
N THR A 44 2.50 54.19 12.38
CA THR A 44 2.01 55.35 11.63
C THR A 44 0.57 55.16 11.19
N SER A 45 -0.33 55.88 11.87
CA SER A 45 -1.72 56.06 11.49
C SER A 45 -1.85 56.90 10.22
N LEU A 46 -2.77 56.55 9.31
CA LEU A 46 -3.45 57.55 8.48
C LEU A 46 -4.92 57.18 8.28
N THR A 47 -5.78 58.17 8.51
CA THR A 47 -7.25 58.08 8.55
C THR A 47 -7.86 58.25 7.16
N GLY A 48 -8.93 57.50 6.84
CA GLY A 48 -9.71 57.67 5.61
C GLY A 48 -11.18 57.30 5.79
N THR A 49 -12.06 58.31 5.78
CA THR A 49 -13.51 58.19 6.00
C THR A 49 -14.26 57.52 4.83
N GLY A 50 -15.41 56.90 5.10
CA GLY A 50 -16.34 56.36 4.08
C GLY A 50 -17.05 57.44 3.24
N PRO A 51 -18.11 57.11 2.46
CA PRO A 51 -19.34 56.58 3.06
C PRO A 51 -20.13 55.51 2.25
N LYS A 52 -21.27 55.11 2.83
CA LYS A 52 -22.26 54.14 2.33
C LYS A 52 -23.02 54.65 1.09
N VAL A 53 -23.35 53.75 0.15
CA VAL A 53 -24.63 53.80 -0.61
C VAL A 53 -25.16 52.38 -0.88
N GLY A 54 -26.44 52.19 -0.59
CA GLY A 54 -27.37 51.30 -1.28
C GLY A 54 -28.77 51.92 -1.12
N PRO A 55 -29.87 51.24 -1.51
CA PRO A 55 -30.04 50.10 -2.42
C PRO A 55 -30.99 50.47 -3.59
N GLN A 56 -31.26 49.56 -4.54
CA GLN A 56 -32.61 49.50 -5.16
C GLN A 56 -32.91 48.20 -5.93
N ARG A 57 -34.20 47.82 -5.94
CA ARG A 57 -34.81 46.71 -6.69
C ARG A 57 -35.65 47.25 -7.87
N ALA A 58 -35.66 46.56 -9.00
CA ALA A 58 -36.81 46.33 -9.90
C ALA A 58 -36.41 45.25 -10.93
N PHE A 59 -37.10 44.12 -11.15
CA PHE A 59 -38.49 43.78 -11.52
C PHE A 59 -38.84 43.81 -13.04
N ALA A 60 -39.15 42.60 -13.56
CA ALA A 60 -39.95 42.28 -14.77
C ALA A 60 -39.31 42.62 -16.16
N LYS A 61 -39.61 41.96 -17.30
CA LYS A 61 -40.59 40.91 -17.72
C LYS A 61 -39.83 39.92 -18.68
N GLN A 62 -40.04 38.61 -18.70
CA GLN A 62 -41.16 37.83 -19.28
C GLN A 62 -41.63 38.20 -20.72
N ASN A 63 -41.33 37.31 -21.68
CA ASN A 63 -42.13 36.83 -22.83
C ASN A 63 -41.25 35.76 -23.53
N ASN A 64 -41.50 34.45 -23.60
CA ASN A 64 -42.68 33.59 -23.86
C ASN A 64 -43.24 33.64 -25.30
N LEU A 65 -42.94 32.56 -26.06
CA LEU A 65 -43.64 31.90 -27.19
C LEU A 65 -42.81 30.60 -27.45
N ARG A 66 -43.23 29.33 -27.29
CA ARG A 66 -44.45 28.57 -27.67
C ARG A 66 -44.73 28.63 -29.18
N HIS A 67 -44.97 27.57 -29.95
CA HIS A 67 -45.01 26.10 -29.74
C HIS A 67 -44.05 25.42 -30.80
N ALA A 68 -43.94 24.12 -31.09
CA ALA A 68 -44.80 22.94 -30.82
C ALA A 68 -44.04 21.58 -30.77
N THR A 69 -44.82 20.53 -30.55
CA THR A 69 -44.60 19.08 -30.37
C THR A 69 -44.82 18.24 -31.66
N SER A 70 -44.15 17.10 -31.81
CA SER A 70 -44.71 15.90 -32.48
C SER A 70 -43.93 14.61 -32.17
N ASP A 71 -44.65 13.54 -31.84
CA ASP A 71 -44.17 12.17 -31.63
C ASP A 71 -43.75 11.44 -32.92
N GLY A 72 -43.14 10.25 -32.76
CA GLY A 72 -43.34 9.13 -33.69
C GLY A 72 -42.12 8.29 -34.08
N PRO A 73 -41.88 7.10 -33.48
CA PRO A 73 -40.80 6.20 -33.88
C PRO A 73 -41.18 5.32 -35.08
N ARG A 74 -40.32 5.23 -36.11
CA ARG A 74 -40.55 4.34 -37.27
C ARG A 74 -39.63 3.11 -37.27
N ARG A 75 -40.21 1.94 -36.96
CA ARG A 75 -39.70 0.64 -37.43
C ARG A 75 -39.87 0.53 -38.96
N ARG A 76 -38.91 -0.10 -39.65
CA ARG A 76 -39.10 -0.87 -40.90
C ARG A 76 -37.88 -1.78 -41.12
N THR A 77 -38.06 -3.09 -40.90
CA THR A 77 -38.23 -4.17 -41.92
C THR A 77 -36.91 -4.74 -42.45
N ARG A 78 -36.64 -6.00 -42.10
CA ARG A 78 -35.67 -6.86 -42.79
C ARG A 78 -36.29 -7.41 -44.09
N PRO A 79 -35.51 -7.62 -45.16
CA PRO A 79 -35.76 -8.65 -46.15
C PRO A 79 -34.94 -9.92 -45.84
N ASP A 80 -35.54 -11.09 -46.09
CA ASP A 80 -34.80 -12.36 -46.21
C ASP A 80 -34.05 -12.41 -47.54
N GLY A 81 -32.95 -13.18 -47.61
CA GLY A 81 -32.19 -13.31 -48.85
C GLY A 81 -30.86 -14.06 -48.76
N THR A 82 -30.93 -15.39 -48.77
CA THR A 82 -29.90 -16.35 -49.26
C THR A 82 -28.47 -16.33 -48.68
N ARG A 83 -28.03 -17.52 -48.22
CA ARG A 83 -26.65 -17.81 -47.79
C ARG A 83 -25.69 -17.83 -48.98
N PHE A 84 -24.54 -17.15 -48.86
CA PHE A 84 -23.31 -17.51 -49.57
C PHE A 84 -22.15 -17.59 -48.57
N HIS A 85 -21.56 -18.78 -48.42
CA HIS A 85 -20.34 -18.96 -47.62
C HIS A 85 -19.12 -18.55 -48.45
N GLY A 86 -18.48 -17.44 -48.06
CA GLY A 86 -17.20 -16.98 -48.64
C GLY A 86 -16.12 -16.79 -47.57
N PRO A 87 -14.99 -17.50 -47.60
CA PRO A 87 -13.96 -17.48 -46.54
C PRO A 87 -13.01 -16.26 -46.61
N SER A 88 -13.55 -15.07 -46.88
CA SER A 88 -12.77 -13.83 -47.13
C SER A 88 -12.71 -12.88 -45.92
N ILE A 89 -13.82 -12.68 -45.22
CA ILE A 89 -13.99 -11.58 -44.25
C ILE A 89 -13.06 -11.68 -43.01
N VAL A 90 -12.72 -12.89 -42.57
CA VAL A 90 -11.89 -13.14 -41.37
C VAL A 90 -10.40 -12.77 -41.58
N ARG A 91 -9.90 -12.83 -42.83
CA ARG A 91 -8.49 -12.52 -43.14
C ARG A 91 -8.19 -11.02 -43.07
N ASN A 92 -9.14 -10.16 -43.44
CA ASN A 92 -8.93 -8.70 -43.40
C ASN A 92 -8.95 -8.16 -41.96
N SER A 93 -9.85 -8.65 -41.11
CA SER A 93 -9.94 -8.24 -39.70
C SER A 93 -8.66 -8.58 -38.91
N THR A 94 -8.06 -9.75 -39.16
CA THR A 94 -6.83 -10.17 -38.46
C THR A 94 -5.58 -9.40 -38.89
N ARG A 95 -5.51 -8.96 -40.16
CA ARG A 95 -4.44 -8.09 -40.65
C ARG A 95 -4.49 -6.69 -40.02
N GLN A 96 -5.65 -6.04 -40.07
CA GLN A 96 -5.86 -4.72 -39.44
C GLN A 96 -5.53 -4.76 -37.94
N LEU A 97 -5.92 -5.82 -37.24
CA LEU A 97 -5.67 -6.00 -35.82
C LEU A 97 -4.17 -6.12 -35.48
N LEU A 98 -3.35 -6.77 -36.31
CA LEU A 98 -1.89 -6.86 -36.09
C LEU A 98 -1.15 -5.58 -36.51
N GLU A 99 -1.63 -4.84 -37.50
CA GLU A 99 -1.04 -3.57 -37.93
C GLU A 99 -1.19 -2.49 -36.84
N HIS A 100 -2.34 -2.46 -36.13
CA HIS A 100 -2.67 -1.42 -35.16
C HIS A 100 -2.45 -1.81 -33.69
N MET A 101 -2.07 -3.06 -33.37
CA MET A 101 -1.87 -3.47 -31.97
C MET A 101 -0.68 -2.74 -31.31
N PRO A 102 -0.83 -2.25 -30.06
CA PRO A 102 0.28 -1.73 -29.26
C PRO A 102 1.39 -2.77 -29.10
N SER A 103 2.64 -2.35 -29.26
CA SER A 103 3.81 -3.23 -29.27
C SER A 103 3.98 -4.05 -27.98
N SER A 104 3.69 -3.45 -26.81
CA SER A 104 3.75 -4.14 -25.52
C SER A 104 2.69 -5.23 -25.38
N GLN A 105 1.47 -4.99 -25.86
CA GLN A 105 0.38 -5.98 -25.88
C GLN A 105 0.68 -7.13 -26.86
N LEU A 106 1.34 -6.83 -27.98
CA LEU A 106 1.79 -7.85 -28.93
C LEU A 106 2.84 -8.77 -28.29
N LEU A 107 3.87 -8.19 -27.66
CA LEU A 107 4.91 -8.95 -26.93
C LEU A 107 4.29 -9.81 -25.82
N GLU A 108 3.36 -9.26 -25.03
CA GLU A 108 2.68 -9.97 -23.94
C GLU A 108 1.84 -11.17 -24.42
N LYS A 109 1.22 -11.09 -25.61
CA LYS A 109 0.43 -12.20 -26.16
C LYS A 109 1.27 -13.40 -26.64
N VAL A 110 2.59 -13.24 -26.76
CA VAL A 110 3.50 -14.19 -27.43
C VAL A 110 4.62 -14.67 -26.51
N LEU A 111 5.14 -13.77 -25.67
CA LEU A 111 6.21 -14.01 -24.68
C LEU A 111 5.69 -14.00 -23.22
N GLY A 112 4.41 -13.68 -23.03
CA GLY A 112 3.71 -13.76 -21.74
C GLY A 112 2.93 -15.07 -21.59
N LYS A 113 2.38 -15.31 -20.39
CA LYS A 113 1.62 -16.51 -20.03
C LYS A 113 0.20 -16.50 -20.64
N ASN A 114 0.10 -16.53 -21.97
CA ASN A 114 -1.16 -16.50 -22.70
C ASN A 114 -1.60 -17.93 -23.09
N PRO A 115 -2.83 -18.38 -22.75
CA PRO A 115 -3.32 -19.73 -23.11
C PRO A 115 -3.49 -19.94 -24.63
N TYR A 116 -3.43 -18.89 -25.44
CA TYR A 116 -3.48 -18.94 -26.90
C TYR A 116 -2.15 -18.55 -27.56
N ALA A 117 -1.02 -18.61 -26.83
CA ALA A 117 0.29 -18.19 -27.32
C ALA A 117 0.64 -18.81 -28.69
N ASP A 118 0.43 -20.10 -28.88
CA ASP A 118 0.75 -20.80 -30.14
C ASP A 118 -0.05 -20.29 -31.34
N SER A 119 -1.30 -19.86 -31.12
CA SER A 119 -2.11 -19.21 -32.16
C SER A 119 -1.50 -17.87 -32.56
N TRP A 120 -0.98 -17.09 -31.59
CA TRP A 120 -0.29 -15.84 -31.86
C TRP A 120 1.08 -16.06 -32.52
N ARG A 121 1.85 -17.05 -32.06
CA ARG A 121 3.13 -17.47 -32.67
C ARG A 121 2.95 -17.81 -34.16
N LYS A 122 1.98 -18.67 -34.50
CA LYS A 122 1.66 -19.05 -35.89
C LYS A 122 1.15 -17.88 -36.75
N ARG A 123 0.39 -16.93 -36.17
CA ARG A 123 -0.06 -15.70 -36.86
C ARG A 123 1.10 -14.75 -37.16
N ILE A 124 2.02 -14.59 -36.22
CA ILE A 124 3.17 -13.67 -36.34
C ILE A 124 4.22 -14.23 -37.31
N ALA A 125 4.50 -15.54 -37.27
CA ALA A 125 5.41 -16.17 -38.23
C ALA A 125 4.99 -15.88 -39.69
N ARG A 126 3.69 -15.98 -40.00
CA ARG A 126 3.10 -15.72 -41.32
C ARG A 126 3.01 -14.24 -41.72
N PHE A 127 3.17 -13.32 -40.77
CA PHE A 127 3.00 -11.89 -41.07
C PHE A 127 4.23 -11.34 -41.81
N ARG A 128 4.04 -10.34 -42.68
CA ARG A 128 5.12 -9.68 -43.43
C ARG A 128 4.96 -8.17 -43.27
N THR A 129 5.90 -7.52 -42.60
CA THR A 129 5.81 -6.11 -42.20
C THR A 129 7.17 -5.53 -41.82
N ILE A 130 7.27 -4.21 -41.84
CA ILE A 130 8.43 -3.42 -41.37
C ILE A 130 8.34 -3.05 -39.88
N ARG A 131 7.27 -3.44 -39.15
CA ARG A 131 7.14 -3.17 -37.70
C ARG A 131 8.18 -3.95 -36.90
N LEU A 132 9.18 -3.26 -36.32
CA LEU A 132 10.24 -3.86 -35.50
C LEU A 132 9.76 -4.87 -34.42
N PRO A 133 8.68 -4.64 -33.64
CA PRO A 133 8.22 -5.62 -32.65
C PRO A 133 7.86 -6.99 -33.26
N ILE A 134 7.36 -7.03 -34.50
CA ILE A 134 7.01 -8.27 -35.20
C ILE A 134 8.28 -8.96 -35.70
N LEU A 135 9.25 -8.20 -36.23
CA LEU A 135 10.54 -8.73 -36.66
C LEU A 135 11.34 -9.35 -35.50
N LEU A 136 11.31 -8.71 -34.32
CA LEU A 136 11.93 -9.25 -33.10
C LEU A 136 11.29 -10.58 -32.67
N LEU A 137 9.96 -10.66 -32.69
CA LEU A 137 9.25 -11.90 -32.36
C LEU A 137 9.53 -13.00 -33.39
N GLN A 138 9.63 -12.68 -34.68
CA GLN A 138 10.01 -13.65 -35.72
C GLN A 138 11.44 -14.17 -35.54
N GLU A 139 12.39 -13.31 -35.14
CA GLU A 139 13.75 -13.72 -34.83
C GLU A 139 13.83 -14.59 -33.56
N ILE A 140 13.08 -14.25 -32.50
CA ILE A 140 12.96 -15.09 -31.30
C ILE A 140 12.42 -16.48 -31.67
N LEU A 141 11.33 -16.56 -32.42
CA LEU A 141 10.74 -17.84 -32.85
C LEU A 141 11.69 -18.66 -33.72
N ARG A 142 12.46 -18.02 -34.61
CA ARG A 142 13.49 -18.70 -35.40
C ARG A 142 14.56 -19.34 -34.51
N GLN A 143 15.02 -18.63 -33.49
CA GLN A 143 16.05 -19.14 -32.58
C GLN A 143 15.53 -20.20 -31.60
N GLU A 144 14.26 -20.12 -31.19
CA GLU A 144 13.61 -21.18 -30.41
C GLU A 144 13.50 -22.47 -31.22
N GLU A 145 12.97 -22.41 -32.45
CA GLU A 145 12.83 -23.59 -33.32
C GLU A 145 14.17 -24.24 -33.71
N LEU A 146 15.21 -23.44 -33.96
CA LEU A 146 16.57 -23.95 -34.24
C LEU A 146 17.21 -24.65 -33.03
N GLN A 147 16.76 -24.35 -31.81
CA GLN A 147 17.20 -25.03 -30.59
C GLN A 147 16.32 -26.26 -30.27
N SER A 148 15.06 -26.25 -30.67
CA SER A 148 14.09 -27.36 -30.51
C SER A 148 13.95 -28.23 -31.76
N ALA A 149 15.00 -28.33 -32.59
CA ALA A 149 15.07 -29.19 -33.79
C ALA A 149 13.89 -29.09 -34.79
N GLY A 150 13.12 -27.98 -34.78
CA GLY A 150 12.00 -27.74 -35.70
C GLY A 150 10.68 -28.44 -35.36
N GLU A 151 10.49 -28.96 -34.13
CA GLU A 151 9.32 -29.76 -33.72
C GLU A 151 7.94 -29.12 -33.97
N SER A 152 7.81 -27.78 -34.05
CA SER A 152 6.51 -27.11 -34.17
C SER A 152 6.11 -26.67 -35.59
N GLY A 153 7.00 -26.84 -36.57
CA GLY A 153 6.78 -26.45 -37.97
C GLY A 153 6.69 -24.94 -38.19
N LEU A 154 7.19 -24.10 -37.26
CA LEU A 154 7.16 -22.64 -37.41
C LEU A 154 8.21 -22.12 -38.40
N LEU A 155 9.31 -22.84 -38.60
CA LEU A 155 10.38 -22.47 -39.54
C LEU A 155 9.89 -22.27 -40.98
N GLU A 156 8.97 -23.11 -41.46
CA GLU A 156 8.37 -23.00 -42.80
C GLU A 156 7.49 -21.75 -42.99
N LEU A 157 6.96 -21.20 -41.89
CA LEU A 157 6.07 -20.03 -41.91
C LEU A 157 6.83 -18.71 -41.80
N LEU A 158 8.02 -18.74 -41.19
CA LEU A 158 8.86 -17.58 -40.95
C LEU A 158 9.46 -17.02 -42.26
N PRO A 159 9.83 -15.72 -42.31
CA PRO A 159 10.55 -15.18 -43.46
C PRO A 159 11.92 -15.84 -43.64
N THR A 160 12.42 -15.88 -44.87
CA THR A 160 13.78 -16.39 -45.12
C THR A 160 14.85 -15.42 -44.58
N LEU A 161 16.09 -15.91 -44.39
CA LEU A 161 17.21 -15.04 -43.96
C LEU A 161 17.51 -13.92 -44.98
N GLN A 162 17.25 -14.14 -46.26
CA GLN A 162 17.41 -13.14 -47.32
C GLN A 162 16.28 -12.10 -47.30
N GLU A 163 15.04 -12.53 -47.07
CA GLU A 163 13.90 -11.63 -46.85
C GLU A 163 14.15 -10.73 -45.63
N ASN A 164 14.56 -11.30 -44.49
CA ASN A 164 14.88 -10.52 -43.30
C ASN A 164 16.01 -9.50 -43.56
N LYS A 165 17.12 -9.90 -44.22
CA LYS A 165 18.18 -8.96 -44.61
C LYS A 165 17.72 -7.85 -45.54
N THR A 166 16.70 -8.10 -46.36
CA THR A 166 16.10 -7.09 -47.25
C THR A 166 15.18 -6.15 -46.48
N ILE A 167 14.34 -6.66 -45.57
CA ILE A 167 13.45 -5.87 -44.72
C ILE A 167 14.26 -4.95 -43.79
N LEU A 168 15.37 -5.43 -43.21
CA LEU A 168 16.22 -4.63 -42.32
C LEU A 168 16.96 -3.47 -43.02
N LYS A 169 17.05 -3.47 -44.35
CA LYS A 169 17.57 -2.32 -45.13
C LYS A 169 16.51 -1.22 -45.35
N HIS A 170 15.27 -1.41 -44.87
CA HIS A 170 14.21 -0.42 -45.08
C HIS A 170 14.49 0.88 -44.30
N PRO A 171 14.28 2.08 -44.90
CA PRO A 171 14.61 3.37 -44.25
C PRO A 171 13.95 3.60 -42.89
N SER A 172 12.78 3.01 -42.62
CA SER A 172 12.11 3.10 -41.32
C SER A 172 12.75 2.28 -40.19
N LEU A 173 13.80 1.50 -40.50
CA LEU A 173 14.59 0.70 -39.55
C LEU A 173 16.05 1.17 -39.49
N ALA A 174 16.40 2.24 -40.21
CA ALA A 174 17.70 2.90 -40.09
C ALA A 174 17.93 3.36 -38.65
N GLY A 175 19.01 2.86 -38.04
CA GLY A 175 19.31 2.99 -36.60
C GLY A 175 19.32 1.66 -35.84
N HIS A 176 18.60 0.62 -36.30
CA HIS A 176 18.60 -0.70 -35.66
C HIS A 176 19.56 -1.67 -36.36
N THR A 177 20.83 -1.63 -35.96
CA THR A 177 21.86 -2.56 -36.47
C THR A 177 21.55 -4.02 -36.10
N GLN A 178 22.12 -4.97 -36.84
CA GLN A 178 21.98 -6.40 -36.52
C GLN A 178 22.46 -6.73 -35.09
N LYS A 179 23.49 -6.04 -34.59
CA LYS A 179 23.96 -6.14 -33.20
C LYS A 179 22.89 -5.66 -32.21
N ALA A 180 22.25 -4.52 -32.48
CA ALA A 180 21.16 -4.00 -31.66
C ALA A 180 19.95 -4.95 -31.64
N ILE A 181 19.59 -5.53 -32.78
CA ILE A 181 18.52 -6.54 -32.87
C ILE A 181 18.86 -7.79 -32.04
N GLY A 182 20.10 -8.29 -32.13
CA GLY A 182 20.58 -9.39 -31.28
C GLY A 182 20.48 -9.06 -29.79
N ARG A 183 20.81 -7.82 -29.38
CA ARG A 183 20.66 -7.33 -28.00
C ARG A 183 19.19 -7.29 -27.56
N TYR A 184 18.28 -6.81 -28.40
CA TYR A 184 16.84 -6.78 -28.09
C TYR A 184 16.25 -8.19 -27.94
N VAL A 185 16.68 -9.13 -28.79
CA VAL A 185 16.32 -10.55 -28.69
C VAL A 185 16.88 -11.15 -27.40
N TYR A 186 18.14 -10.89 -27.05
CA TYR A 186 18.75 -11.33 -25.79
C TYR A 186 17.95 -10.87 -24.56
N ILE A 187 17.53 -9.60 -24.51
CA ILE A 187 16.70 -9.06 -23.43
C ILE A 187 15.34 -9.78 -23.37
N LEU A 188 14.64 -9.90 -24.50
CA LEU A 188 13.28 -10.47 -24.55
C LEU A 188 13.24 -11.98 -24.27
N ARG A 189 14.33 -12.71 -24.55
CA ARG A 189 14.50 -14.15 -24.26
C ARG A 189 14.83 -14.48 -22.80
N GLY A 190 14.70 -13.54 -21.86
CA GLY A 190 14.73 -13.85 -20.42
C GLY A 190 13.54 -14.76 -20.02
N GLN A 191 13.80 -15.74 -19.16
CA GLN A 191 12.84 -16.76 -18.71
C GLN A 191 11.69 -16.15 -17.91
N ASN A 192 11.97 -15.10 -17.14
CA ASN A 192 11.01 -14.37 -16.33
C ASN A 192 11.26 -12.85 -16.45
N ASP A 193 10.30 -12.03 -16.01
CA ASP A 193 10.41 -10.57 -16.19
C ASP A 193 11.54 -9.92 -15.39
N GLU A 194 11.90 -10.50 -14.25
CA GLU A 194 13.02 -10.09 -13.40
C GLU A 194 14.36 -10.22 -14.16
N GLU A 195 14.58 -11.37 -14.80
CA GLU A 195 15.73 -11.61 -15.67
C GLU A 195 15.73 -10.70 -16.90
N ARG A 196 14.57 -10.47 -17.54
CA ARG A 196 14.46 -9.53 -18.67
C ARG A 196 14.85 -8.11 -18.27
N CYS A 197 14.48 -7.67 -17.06
CA CYS A 197 14.92 -6.37 -16.53
C CYS A 197 16.43 -6.35 -16.25
N LYS A 198 16.98 -7.40 -15.62
CA LYS A 198 18.42 -7.51 -15.35
C LYS A 198 19.27 -7.48 -16.63
N ARG A 199 18.87 -8.25 -17.66
CA ARG A 199 19.50 -8.23 -18.99
C ARG A 199 19.47 -6.84 -19.63
N TYR A 200 18.36 -6.11 -19.50
CA TYR A 200 18.25 -4.73 -19.97
C TYR A 200 19.22 -3.78 -19.22
N LEU A 201 19.34 -3.91 -17.90
CA LEU A 201 20.16 -3.05 -17.04
C LEU A 201 21.68 -3.20 -17.20
N GLU A 202 22.16 -4.19 -17.96
CA GLU A 202 23.57 -4.33 -18.36
C GLU A 202 24.00 -3.20 -19.32
N GLU A 203 23.14 -2.81 -20.26
CA GLU A 203 23.40 -1.77 -21.28
C GLU A 203 22.06 -1.07 -21.65
N PRO A 204 21.62 -0.04 -20.91
CA PRO A 204 20.27 0.52 -21.06
C PRO A 204 20.13 1.53 -22.23
N THR A 205 21.22 2.11 -22.71
CA THR A 205 21.22 3.33 -23.56
C THR A 205 20.77 3.14 -25.00
N SER A 206 20.63 1.91 -25.50
CA SER A 206 20.38 1.62 -26.93
C SER A 206 19.05 0.93 -27.23
N VAL A 207 18.15 0.85 -26.25
CA VAL A 207 16.96 -0.02 -26.29
C VAL A 207 15.68 0.76 -26.65
N PRO A 208 14.86 0.30 -27.61
CA PRO A 208 13.62 0.97 -27.98
C PRO A 208 12.62 1.05 -26.84
N LEU A 209 12.00 2.23 -26.70
CA LEU A 209 11.06 2.54 -25.63
C LEU A 209 9.89 1.53 -25.48
N PHE A 210 9.42 0.92 -26.57
CA PHE A 210 8.36 -0.09 -26.47
C PHE A 210 8.79 -1.38 -25.75
N ILE A 211 10.09 -1.71 -25.74
CA ILE A 211 10.64 -2.81 -24.95
C ILE A 211 10.63 -2.41 -23.48
N PHE A 212 11.06 -1.19 -23.15
CA PHE A 212 10.99 -0.66 -21.78
C PHE A 212 9.55 -0.66 -21.23
N HIS A 213 8.57 -0.25 -22.04
CA HIS A 213 7.14 -0.38 -21.69
C HIS A 213 6.67 -1.83 -21.50
N PHE A 214 7.25 -2.81 -22.20
CA PHE A 214 6.93 -4.22 -22.02
C PHE A 214 7.58 -4.81 -20.75
N LEU A 215 8.78 -4.38 -20.38
CA LEU A 215 9.43 -4.72 -19.11
C LEU A 215 8.65 -4.14 -17.91
N LEU A 216 8.22 -2.88 -18.03
CA LEU A 216 7.49 -2.16 -16.98
C LEU A 216 5.96 -2.33 -17.02
N ARG A 217 5.40 -3.16 -17.90
CA ARG A 217 3.94 -3.38 -18.01
C ARG A 217 3.33 -3.75 -16.65
N GLN A 218 2.05 -3.43 -16.43
CA GLN A 218 1.41 -3.63 -15.12
C GLN A 218 1.41 -5.09 -14.62
N SER A 219 1.48 -6.04 -15.55
CA SER A 219 1.53 -7.50 -15.33
C SER A 219 2.96 -8.06 -15.18
N SER A 220 4.02 -7.23 -15.19
CA SER A 220 5.39 -7.75 -15.08
C SER A 220 5.72 -8.20 -13.66
N GLY A 221 6.38 -9.36 -13.57
CA GLY A 221 6.71 -10.03 -12.30
C GLY A 221 7.93 -9.51 -11.54
N ILE A 222 8.33 -8.24 -11.73
CA ILE A 222 9.46 -7.62 -11.01
C ILE A 222 9.26 -7.80 -9.50
N SER A 223 10.26 -8.35 -8.80
CA SER A 223 10.19 -8.73 -7.38
C SER A 223 11.25 -8.06 -6.52
N ASP A 224 12.35 -7.61 -7.11
CA ASP A 224 13.48 -6.99 -6.43
C ASP A 224 13.38 -5.45 -6.41
N PRO A 225 13.41 -4.80 -5.23
CA PRO A 225 13.49 -3.34 -5.10
C PRO A 225 14.72 -2.72 -5.79
N VAL A 226 15.88 -3.39 -5.76
CA VAL A 226 17.11 -2.85 -6.38
C VAL A 226 16.97 -2.80 -7.90
N THR A 227 16.46 -3.88 -8.50
CA THR A 227 16.12 -3.90 -9.93
C THR A 227 15.09 -2.82 -10.29
N LEU A 228 14.08 -2.55 -9.44
CA LEU A 228 13.16 -1.42 -9.66
C LEU A 228 13.88 -0.06 -9.61
N GLN A 229 14.72 0.21 -8.60
CA GLN A 229 15.45 1.48 -8.49
C GLN A 229 16.38 1.71 -9.69
N ARG A 230 17.11 0.68 -10.15
CA ARG A 230 17.93 0.76 -11.36
C ARG A 230 17.09 1.00 -12.63
N MET A 231 15.88 0.44 -12.71
CA MET A 231 14.94 0.74 -13.81
C MET A 231 14.48 2.20 -13.78
N ILE A 232 14.27 2.80 -12.60
CA ILE A 232 13.93 4.23 -12.45
C ILE A 232 15.09 5.09 -12.99
N GLU A 233 16.31 4.84 -12.56
CA GLU A 233 17.49 5.61 -13.00
C GLU A 233 17.78 5.43 -14.50
N SER A 234 17.65 4.20 -15.02
CA SER A 234 17.78 3.96 -16.47
C SER A 234 16.78 4.74 -17.32
N SER A 235 15.63 5.16 -16.75
CA SER A 235 14.63 5.95 -17.48
C SER A 235 15.16 7.33 -17.89
N HIS A 236 16.18 7.86 -17.20
CA HIS A 236 16.80 9.16 -17.49
C HIS A 236 17.45 9.20 -18.89
N ALA A 237 17.92 8.06 -19.40
CA ALA A 237 18.46 7.96 -20.75
C ALA A 237 17.43 8.36 -21.82
N TYR A 238 16.14 8.09 -21.59
CA TYR A 238 15.06 8.50 -22.49
C TYR A 238 14.65 9.98 -22.35
N TYR A 239 15.12 10.67 -21.30
CA TYR A 239 14.78 12.07 -21.02
C TYR A 239 15.87 13.05 -21.48
N ASN A 240 17.14 12.65 -21.40
CA ASN A 240 18.29 13.55 -21.52
C ASN A 240 18.95 13.59 -22.92
N ASN A 241 18.47 12.82 -23.90
CA ASN A 241 19.16 12.56 -25.17
C ASN A 241 19.24 13.74 -26.17
N ARG A 242 19.07 14.99 -25.73
CA ARG A 242 19.17 16.23 -26.54
C ARG A 242 20.42 17.08 -26.27
N ARG A 243 21.28 16.72 -25.30
CA ARG A 243 22.49 17.52 -24.97
C ARG A 243 23.78 17.10 -25.69
N ALA A 244 23.89 15.88 -26.22
CA ALA A 244 25.13 15.40 -26.83
C ALA A 244 25.46 16.03 -28.20
N ASP A 245 24.43 16.40 -28.99
CA ASP A 245 24.58 16.82 -30.39
C ASP A 245 24.93 18.32 -30.58
N ASN A 246 24.96 19.12 -29.51
CA ASN A 246 25.11 20.59 -29.59
C ASN A 246 26.49 21.13 -29.18
N THR A 247 27.44 20.29 -28.76
CA THR A 247 28.76 20.73 -28.25
C THR A 247 29.95 20.38 -29.15
N ILE A 248 29.72 19.96 -30.40
CA ILE A 248 30.80 19.66 -31.36
C ILE A 248 30.58 20.37 -32.70
N SER A 249 31.56 21.18 -33.10
CA SER A 249 31.81 21.73 -34.44
C SER A 249 30.87 22.81 -35.01
N GLU A 250 31.05 24.05 -34.53
CA GLU A 250 31.17 25.17 -35.47
C GLU A 250 32.47 25.03 -36.27
N GLY A 251 32.46 24.24 -37.36
CA GLY A 251 33.74 23.98 -38.06
C GLY A 251 33.77 22.92 -39.16
N ASN A 252 32.75 22.81 -40.02
CA ASN A 252 32.92 22.52 -41.46
C ASN A 252 31.57 22.31 -42.15
N ARG A 253 31.23 23.18 -43.11
CA ARG A 253 30.11 22.95 -44.03
C ARG A 253 30.61 22.21 -45.27
N GLN A 254 30.53 20.88 -45.29
CA GLN A 254 30.24 20.00 -46.44
C GLN A 254 30.65 18.54 -46.15
N SER A 255 30.00 17.58 -46.83
CA SER A 255 30.31 16.14 -46.89
C SER A 255 30.23 15.28 -45.62
N SER A 256 29.08 15.23 -44.94
CA SER A 256 28.54 13.98 -44.33
C SER A 256 27.09 14.15 -43.83
N ARG A 257 26.11 13.93 -44.71
CA ARG A 257 24.73 13.63 -44.27
C ARG A 257 24.61 12.15 -43.93
N ASP A 258 25.34 11.71 -42.91
CA ASP A 258 25.12 10.40 -42.32
C ASP A 258 24.13 10.49 -41.15
N GLY A 259 23.34 9.44 -40.96
CA GLY A 259 22.05 9.52 -40.27
C GLY A 259 22.13 9.53 -38.74
N SER A 260 22.69 10.59 -38.14
CA SER A 260 22.66 10.78 -36.69
C SER A 260 21.22 10.77 -36.13
N GLU A 261 21.12 10.18 -34.96
CA GLU A 261 19.96 9.79 -34.16
C GLU A 261 18.74 10.73 -34.19
N LYS A 262 17.80 10.48 -35.10
CA LYS A 262 16.38 10.93 -34.93
C LYS A 262 15.61 10.09 -33.89
N MET A 263 16.31 9.35 -33.05
CA MET A 263 15.73 8.41 -32.10
C MET A 263 15.72 9.06 -30.71
N LEU A 264 14.56 9.02 -30.03
CA LEU A 264 14.35 9.45 -28.64
C LEU A 264 14.05 10.95 -28.36
N ASP A 265 13.18 11.61 -29.15
CA ASP A 265 12.36 12.70 -28.58
C ASP A 265 11.15 12.04 -27.90
N ILE A 266 11.14 11.97 -26.57
CA ILE A 266 10.04 11.35 -25.81
C ILE A 266 8.84 12.28 -25.81
N ASP A 267 7.74 11.87 -26.44
CA ASP A 267 6.50 12.64 -26.38
C ASP A 267 5.90 12.64 -24.96
N ARG A 268 5.07 13.66 -24.69
CA ARG A 268 4.34 13.82 -23.43
C ARG A 268 3.56 12.56 -23.01
N ALA A 269 3.00 11.81 -23.96
CA ALA A 269 2.16 10.64 -23.67
C ALA A 269 3.01 9.47 -23.17
N ASN A 270 4.17 9.26 -23.79
CA ASN A 270 5.18 8.28 -23.42
C ASN A 270 5.80 8.60 -22.05
N PHE A 271 6.19 9.84 -21.78
CA PHE A 271 6.67 10.24 -20.44
C PHE A 271 5.62 9.93 -19.36
N ASN A 272 4.37 10.33 -19.56
CA ASN A 272 3.27 10.03 -18.65
C ASN A 272 3.00 8.52 -18.50
N LEU A 273 3.22 7.72 -19.55
CA LEU A 273 3.09 6.26 -19.51
C LEU A 273 4.19 5.63 -18.66
N ILE A 274 5.47 5.97 -18.89
CA ILE A 274 6.61 5.51 -18.07
C ILE A 274 6.36 5.83 -16.60
N MET A 275 6.04 7.08 -16.28
CA MET A 275 5.77 7.52 -14.90
C MET A 275 4.64 6.72 -14.25
N ARG A 276 3.54 6.45 -14.97
CA ARG A 276 2.43 5.63 -14.46
C ARG A 276 2.82 4.16 -14.22
N LEU A 277 3.67 3.60 -15.08
CA LEU A 277 4.16 2.22 -14.95
C LEU A 277 5.17 2.10 -13.79
N LEU A 278 6.12 3.02 -13.68
CA LEU A 278 7.10 3.05 -12.58
C LEU A 278 6.40 3.25 -11.23
N VAL A 279 5.49 4.22 -11.08
CA VAL A 279 4.74 4.41 -9.83
C VAL A 279 3.86 3.19 -9.50
N HIS A 280 3.32 2.47 -10.48
CA HIS A 280 2.59 1.21 -10.22
C HIS A 280 3.48 0.13 -9.59
N HIS A 281 4.75 0.04 -10.00
CA HIS A 281 5.73 -0.87 -9.43
C HIS A 281 6.28 -0.38 -8.09
N CYS A 282 6.52 0.92 -7.91
CA CYS A 282 6.84 1.50 -6.58
C CYS A 282 5.73 1.17 -5.58
N ARG A 283 4.46 1.47 -5.89
CA ARG A 283 3.32 1.11 -5.02
C ARG A 283 3.17 -0.39 -4.74
N ARG A 284 3.81 -1.28 -5.52
CA ARG A 284 3.82 -2.74 -5.28
C ARG A 284 5.03 -3.17 -4.44
N LEU A 285 6.23 -2.75 -4.81
CA LEU A 285 7.50 -3.22 -4.25
C LEU A 285 7.99 -2.28 -3.16
N GLU A 286 8.35 -1.05 -3.50
CA GLU A 286 8.85 -0.02 -2.57
C GLU A 286 8.21 1.35 -2.87
N PRO A 287 7.15 1.75 -2.15
CA PRO A 287 6.43 2.99 -2.41
C PRO A 287 7.26 4.23 -2.09
N ARG A 288 8.29 4.14 -1.23
CA ARG A 288 9.12 5.29 -0.86
C ARG A 288 9.89 5.85 -2.06
N PHE A 289 10.24 5.01 -3.04
CA PHE A 289 10.91 5.43 -4.29
C PHE A 289 10.10 6.39 -5.19
N VAL A 290 8.89 6.80 -4.82
CA VAL A 290 8.17 7.90 -5.51
C VAL A 290 8.92 9.23 -5.47
N VAL A 291 9.78 9.47 -4.47
CA VAL A 291 10.63 10.67 -4.40
C VAL A 291 11.64 10.73 -5.55
N LYS A 292 12.31 9.60 -5.88
CA LYS A 292 13.19 9.50 -7.06
C LYS A 292 12.46 9.79 -8.37
N LEU A 293 11.18 9.43 -8.46
CA LEU A 293 10.35 9.73 -9.62
C LEU A 293 9.95 11.22 -9.67
N ALA A 294 9.80 11.88 -8.53
CA ALA A 294 9.62 13.33 -8.48
C ALA A 294 10.86 14.07 -8.96
N ASP A 295 12.07 13.69 -8.53
CA ASP A 295 13.32 14.27 -9.04
C ASP A 295 13.47 14.08 -10.56
N SER A 296 13.21 12.85 -11.03
CA SER A 296 13.27 12.51 -12.45
C SER A 296 12.33 13.41 -13.28
N ALA A 297 11.13 13.68 -12.75
CA ALA A 297 10.17 14.58 -13.38
C ALA A 297 10.57 16.06 -13.26
N ALA A 298 11.11 16.50 -12.11
CA ALA A 298 11.60 17.86 -11.89
C ALA A 298 12.72 18.20 -12.88
N GLN A 299 13.72 17.32 -12.99
CA GLN A 299 14.84 17.46 -13.93
C GLN A 299 14.35 17.49 -15.39
N TYR A 300 13.40 16.63 -15.77
CA TYR A 300 12.85 16.64 -17.14
C TYR A 300 12.06 17.92 -17.46
N ILE A 301 11.30 18.46 -16.49
CA ILE A 301 10.55 19.72 -16.65
C ILE A 301 11.52 20.91 -16.76
N GLN A 302 12.57 20.96 -15.95
CA GLN A 302 13.60 22.01 -15.97
C GLN A 302 14.45 21.98 -17.25
N ASN A 303 14.85 20.79 -17.70
CA ASN A 303 15.69 20.62 -18.88
C ASN A 303 14.90 20.64 -20.21
N MET A 304 13.59 20.91 -20.19
CA MET A 304 12.77 20.98 -21.39
C MET A 304 13.26 22.12 -22.30
N PRO A 305 13.70 21.82 -23.54
CA PRO A 305 14.33 22.82 -24.40
C PRO A 305 13.33 23.85 -24.90
N ILE A 306 13.80 25.10 -25.05
CA ILE A 306 13.04 26.18 -25.67
C ILE A 306 12.83 25.84 -27.15
N SER A 307 11.67 25.26 -27.45
CA SER A 307 11.32 24.87 -28.81
C SER A 307 11.18 26.08 -29.71
N ALA A 308 11.55 25.94 -30.99
CA ALA A 308 11.32 26.95 -32.04
C ALA A 308 9.84 27.34 -32.21
N GLN A 309 8.91 26.63 -31.55
CA GLN A 309 7.49 26.96 -31.49
C GLN A 309 7.12 28.03 -30.43
N GLY A 310 8.09 28.56 -29.67
CA GLY A 310 7.94 29.68 -28.75
C GLY A 310 7.68 29.32 -27.28
N GLU A 311 8.21 30.15 -26.37
CA GLU A 311 8.22 29.97 -24.92
C GLU A 311 6.85 29.62 -24.33
N ARG A 312 5.78 30.25 -24.82
CA ARG A 312 4.41 30.04 -24.33
C ARG A 312 3.95 28.58 -24.46
N LYS A 313 4.35 27.87 -25.52
CA LYS A 313 3.98 26.44 -25.69
C LYS A 313 4.80 25.53 -24.78
N VAL A 314 6.06 25.89 -24.53
CA VAL A 314 6.93 25.18 -23.57
C VAL A 314 6.35 25.32 -22.17
N PHE A 315 6.03 26.54 -21.74
CA PHE A 315 5.39 26.80 -20.45
C PHE A 315 4.06 26.03 -20.25
N THR A 316 3.19 25.98 -21.27
CA THR A 316 1.96 25.17 -21.22
C THR A 316 2.28 23.68 -21.08
N THR A 317 3.27 23.17 -21.81
CA THR A 317 3.68 21.76 -21.75
C THR A 317 4.29 21.40 -20.39
N GLN A 318 5.10 22.29 -19.81
CA GLN A 318 5.63 22.16 -18.45
C GLN A 318 4.51 22.12 -17.41
N CYS A 319 3.53 23.04 -17.48
CA CYS A 319 2.35 23.02 -16.60
C CYS A 319 1.54 21.71 -16.74
N ASP A 320 1.30 21.25 -17.96
CA ASP A 320 0.55 20.01 -18.23
C ASP A 320 1.26 18.75 -17.67
N ILE A 321 2.59 18.71 -17.75
CA ILE A 321 3.39 17.58 -17.24
C ILE A 321 3.53 17.66 -15.71
N PHE A 322 3.76 18.85 -15.16
CA PHE A 322 3.78 19.12 -13.72
C PHE A 322 2.49 18.66 -13.03
N ASN A 323 1.32 19.12 -13.51
CA ASN A 323 0.02 18.70 -12.97
C ASN A 323 -0.26 17.21 -13.24
N GLY A 324 0.22 16.67 -14.36
CA GLY A 324 0.21 15.24 -14.64
C GLY A 324 0.98 14.43 -13.58
N CYS A 325 2.18 14.88 -13.21
CA CYS A 325 3.02 14.26 -12.19
C CYS A 325 2.40 14.34 -10.79
N LEU A 326 1.88 15.51 -10.37
CA LEU A 326 1.14 15.64 -9.11
C LEU A 326 0.01 14.60 -9.00
N GLN A 327 -0.77 14.43 -10.08
CA GLN A 327 -1.85 13.44 -10.16
C GLN A 327 -1.40 11.97 -10.26
N ILE A 328 -0.15 11.72 -10.68
CA ILE A 328 0.45 10.38 -10.78
C ILE A 328 1.06 9.97 -9.43
N LEU A 329 1.69 10.90 -8.71
CA LEU A 329 2.48 10.68 -7.48
C LEU A 329 1.65 10.70 -6.17
N ARG A 330 0.32 10.74 -6.23
CA ARG A 330 -0.56 10.57 -5.05
C ARG A 330 -0.61 9.12 -4.51
N PRO A 331 -1.08 8.89 -3.26
CA PRO A 331 -1.47 7.56 -2.78
C PRO A 331 -2.67 6.97 -3.55
N LEU A 332 -2.98 5.68 -3.31
CA LEU A 332 -4.18 5.01 -3.87
C LEU A 332 -4.92 4.22 -2.77
N PRO A 333 -6.19 4.52 -2.44
CA PRO A 333 -6.84 3.95 -1.25
C PRO A 333 -7.17 2.47 -1.35
N HIS A 334 -7.66 2.01 -2.50
CA HIS A 334 -8.10 0.61 -2.72
C HIS A 334 -6.96 -0.44 -2.71
N VAL A 335 -5.75 -0.05 -2.30
CA VAL A 335 -4.55 -0.89 -2.27
C VAL A 335 -4.24 -1.36 -0.84
N HIS A 336 -4.93 -0.83 0.16
CA HIS A 336 -4.61 -1.04 1.57
C HIS A 336 -5.84 -1.47 2.35
N VAL A 337 -5.85 -2.73 2.77
CA VAL A 337 -6.69 -3.15 3.90
C VAL A 337 -6.09 -2.53 5.17
N ALA A 338 -6.94 -2.26 6.15
CA ALA A 338 -6.55 -1.75 7.46
C ALA A 338 -5.31 -2.49 8.00
N GLN A 339 -4.37 -1.74 8.60
CA GLN A 339 -3.04 -2.11 9.14
C GLN A 339 -1.80 -1.77 8.29
N ARG A 340 -1.91 -1.28 7.04
CA ARG A 340 -0.73 -0.72 6.35
C ARG A 340 -0.56 0.78 6.66
N SER A 341 0.44 1.11 7.48
CA SER A 341 1.06 2.44 7.47
C SER A 341 1.47 2.74 6.03
N THR A 342 0.81 3.70 5.39
CA THR A 342 1.20 4.16 4.06
C THR A 342 2.26 5.23 4.28
N PRO A 343 3.41 5.19 3.58
CA PRO A 343 4.51 6.16 3.78
C PRO A 343 4.14 7.52 3.16
N ASN A 344 3.13 8.16 3.75
CA ASN A 344 2.49 9.37 3.23
C ASN A 344 3.45 10.57 3.25
N ALA A 345 4.40 10.60 4.18
CA ALA A 345 5.53 11.53 4.19
C ALA A 345 6.32 11.49 2.86
N TYR A 346 6.59 10.32 2.29
CA TYR A 346 7.30 10.19 1.00
C TYR A 346 6.44 10.59 -0.20
N PHE A 347 5.13 10.35 -0.16
CA PHE A 347 4.20 10.85 -1.19
C PHE A 347 4.06 12.38 -1.14
N TRP A 348 4.14 12.96 0.06
CA TRP A 348 4.18 14.40 0.28
C TRP A 348 5.49 15.01 -0.18
N GLU A 349 6.63 14.43 0.21
CA GLU A 349 7.96 14.83 -0.25
C GLU A 349 8.07 14.83 -1.78
N ALA A 350 7.52 13.79 -2.44
CA ALA A 350 7.45 13.73 -3.90
C ALA A 350 6.63 14.88 -4.54
N GLN A 351 5.58 15.38 -3.88
CA GLN A 351 4.89 16.58 -4.36
C GLN A 351 5.64 17.86 -4.00
N ARG A 352 6.25 17.93 -2.82
CA ARG A 352 7.04 19.07 -2.35
C ARG A 352 8.25 19.33 -3.27
N ILE A 353 8.96 18.30 -3.71
CA ILE A 353 10.04 18.38 -4.72
C ILE A 353 9.54 19.11 -6.00
N LEU A 354 8.37 18.72 -6.51
CA LEU A 354 7.79 19.36 -7.71
C LEU A 354 7.34 20.80 -7.44
N LEU A 355 6.75 21.07 -6.28
CA LEU A 355 6.31 22.42 -5.88
C LEU A 355 7.51 23.37 -5.69
N SER A 356 8.57 22.91 -5.03
CA SER A 356 9.83 23.64 -4.87
C SER A 356 10.55 23.87 -6.19
N MET A 357 10.58 22.87 -7.09
CA MET A 357 11.09 23.04 -8.45
C MET A 357 10.31 24.14 -9.20
N SER A 358 8.97 24.12 -9.13
CA SER A 358 8.11 25.13 -9.75
C SER A 358 8.39 26.53 -9.20
N ALA A 359 8.48 26.69 -7.88
CA ALA A 359 8.77 27.97 -7.23
C ALA A 359 10.17 28.52 -7.56
N GLY A 360 11.14 27.65 -7.87
CA GLY A 360 12.49 28.04 -8.29
C GLY A 360 12.64 28.42 -9.77
N LEU A 361 11.58 28.29 -10.60
CA LEU A 361 11.62 28.75 -11.99
C LEU A 361 11.39 30.26 -12.08
N SER A 362 11.98 30.91 -13.09
CA SER A 362 11.77 32.34 -13.40
C SER A 362 10.29 32.72 -13.57
N LYS A 363 9.47 31.75 -13.96
CA LYS A 363 8.01 31.84 -13.93
C LYS A 363 7.44 30.55 -13.31
N PRO A 364 6.85 30.61 -12.10
CA PRO A 364 6.21 29.46 -11.47
C PRO A 364 5.15 28.81 -12.36
N LEU A 365 5.09 27.48 -12.32
CA LEU A 365 4.10 26.69 -13.05
C LEU A 365 2.74 26.77 -12.35
N LEU A 366 1.68 26.86 -13.14
CA LEU A 366 0.33 27.00 -12.62
C LEU A 366 -0.22 25.63 -12.19
N VAL A 367 -0.66 25.54 -10.93
CA VAL A 367 -1.41 24.38 -10.43
C VAL A 367 -2.84 24.41 -11.00
N ASP A 368 -3.27 23.30 -11.59
CA ASP A 368 -4.64 23.12 -12.09
C ASP A 368 -5.56 22.47 -11.05
N ARG A 369 -6.87 22.42 -11.33
CA ARG A 369 -7.88 21.80 -10.45
C ARG A 369 -7.56 20.33 -10.10
N GLY A 370 -6.93 19.58 -11.01
CA GLY A 370 -6.49 18.21 -10.79
C GLY A 370 -5.22 18.13 -9.93
N GLY A 371 -4.31 19.10 -10.05
CA GLY A 371 -3.16 19.31 -9.18
C GLY A 371 -3.58 19.60 -7.74
N PHE A 372 -4.45 20.60 -7.52
CA PHE A 372 -5.01 20.92 -6.19
C PHE A 372 -5.71 19.70 -5.55
N ARG A 373 -6.53 18.97 -6.31
CA ARG A 373 -7.14 17.71 -5.84
C ARG A 373 -6.09 16.66 -5.46
N ALA A 374 -5.04 16.50 -6.25
CA ALA A 374 -3.96 15.55 -5.94
C ALA A 374 -3.14 15.93 -4.70
N ILE A 375 -2.98 17.24 -4.42
CA ILE A 375 -2.36 17.75 -3.19
C ILE A 375 -3.25 17.47 -1.98
N ARG A 376 -4.54 17.81 -2.06
CA ARG A 376 -5.53 17.53 -1.01
C ARG A 376 -5.63 16.03 -0.70
N GLU A 377 -5.59 15.16 -1.71
CA GLU A 377 -5.55 13.70 -1.52
C GLU A 377 -4.31 13.24 -0.74
N VAL A 378 -3.12 13.80 -0.98
CA VAL A 378 -1.91 13.48 -0.20
C VAL A 378 -1.98 14.02 1.23
N LEU A 379 -2.43 15.26 1.40
CA LEU A 379 -2.56 15.92 2.72
C LEU A 379 -3.61 15.21 3.60
N SER A 380 -4.70 14.72 3.02
CA SER A 380 -5.75 14.00 3.76
C SER A 380 -5.25 12.73 4.46
N GLY A 381 -4.20 12.11 3.92
CA GLY A 381 -3.58 10.91 4.48
C GLY A 381 -2.42 11.14 5.44
N GLN A 382 -1.93 12.37 5.63
CA GLN A 382 -0.83 12.63 6.57
C GLN A 382 -1.27 12.36 8.02
N ALA A 383 -0.32 12.12 8.92
CA ALA A 383 -0.57 12.28 10.34
C ALA A 383 -0.96 13.73 10.65
N LYS A 384 -1.76 13.96 11.70
CA LYS A 384 -2.09 15.31 12.19
C LYS A 384 -0.80 16.04 12.58
N ASN A 385 -0.61 17.27 12.09
CA ASN A 385 0.42 18.17 12.62
C ASN A 385 0.00 18.66 14.03
N HIS A 386 0.87 19.39 14.73
CA HIS A 386 0.57 19.87 16.09
C HIS A 386 -0.75 20.68 16.15
N ALA A 387 -1.01 21.57 15.20
CA ALA A 387 -2.25 22.36 15.13
C ALA A 387 -3.51 21.48 14.92
N GLU A 388 -3.42 20.45 14.06
CA GLU A 388 -4.51 19.50 13.83
C GLU A 388 -4.76 18.58 15.04
N VAL A 389 -3.71 18.18 15.79
CA VAL A 389 -3.85 17.43 17.06
C VAL A 389 -4.49 18.32 18.12
N TYR A 390 -3.97 19.54 18.29
CA TYR A 390 -4.46 20.51 19.27
C TYR A 390 -5.91 20.94 19.00
N SER A 391 -6.30 21.07 17.74
CA SER A 391 -7.70 21.31 17.34
C SER A 391 -8.57 20.06 17.55
N ALA A 392 -8.06 18.86 17.25
CA ALA A 392 -8.79 17.62 17.46
C ALA A 392 -9.12 17.38 18.95
N ALA A 393 -8.22 17.75 19.86
CA ALA A 393 -8.41 17.66 21.31
C ALA A 393 -9.45 18.65 21.86
N ARG A 394 -9.66 19.79 21.20
CA ARG A 394 -10.59 20.87 21.62
C ARG A 394 -11.98 20.80 20.97
N HIS A 395 -12.28 19.75 20.21
CA HIS A 395 -13.65 19.52 19.73
C HIS A 395 -14.60 19.29 20.92
N ALA A 396 -15.73 20.01 20.94
CA ALA A 396 -16.73 19.91 22.00
C ALA A 396 -17.24 18.47 22.20
N SER A 397 -17.70 18.19 23.42
CA SER A 397 -18.46 16.99 23.76
C SER A 397 -19.79 16.90 23.00
N SER A 398 -20.35 18.01 22.52
CA SER A 398 -21.58 18.08 21.73
C SER A 398 -21.42 17.65 20.27
N TRP A 399 -22.54 17.36 19.60
CA TRP A 399 -22.63 17.20 18.14
C TRP A 399 -23.56 18.31 17.57
N PRO A 400 -23.14 19.11 16.58
CA PRO A 400 -21.83 19.14 15.92
C PRO A 400 -20.64 19.48 16.84
N PRO A 401 -19.41 19.09 16.48
CA PRO A 401 -18.22 19.17 17.31
C PRO A 401 -17.55 20.55 17.19
N TYR A 402 -18.28 21.60 17.57
CA TYR A 402 -17.74 22.97 17.61
C TYR A 402 -16.48 23.05 18.47
N LEU A 403 -15.49 23.84 18.07
CA LEU A 403 -14.29 24.06 18.89
C LEU A 403 -14.66 24.89 20.12
N GLN A 404 -14.23 24.45 21.30
CA GLN A 404 -14.34 25.23 22.53
C GLN A 404 -12.97 25.85 22.85
N PRO A 405 -12.90 27.17 23.15
CA PRO A 405 -11.67 27.78 23.67
C PRO A 405 -11.23 27.06 24.94
N GLY A 406 -10.01 26.53 24.97
CA GLY A 406 -9.43 25.89 26.15
C GLY A 406 -8.73 26.89 27.07
N HIS A 407 -8.20 27.98 26.50
CA HIS A 407 -7.56 29.08 27.23
C HIS A 407 -7.66 30.42 26.45
N GLY A 408 -7.41 31.54 27.13
CA GLY A 408 -7.58 32.90 26.56
C GLY A 408 -6.66 33.28 25.37
N MET A 409 -5.73 32.41 24.97
CA MET A 409 -5.02 32.55 23.69
C MET A 409 -5.87 32.06 22.51
N ASP A 410 -6.76 31.08 22.72
CA ASP A 410 -7.65 30.52 21.69
C ASP A 410 -8.74 31.50 21.26
N GLU A 411 -9.20 32.34 22.19
CA GLU A 411 -10.17 33.41 21.92
C GLU A 411 -9.63 34.46 20.94
N ARG A 412 -8.32 34.44 20.67
CA ARG A 412 -7.61 35.34 19.75
C ARG A 412 -7.12 34.66 18.48
N THR A 413 -7.28 33.34 18.37
CA THR A 413 -6.88 32.57 17.18
C THR A 413 -7.93 32.72 16.09
N ASP A 414 -7.51 33.00 14.85
CA ASP A 414 -8.46 33.13 13.75
C ASP A 414 -9.08 31.75 13.42
N PRO A 415 -10.37 31.69 13.01
CA PRO A 415 -11.00 30.41 12.66
C PRO A 415 -10.27 29.63 11.55
N GLU A 416 -9.54 30.33 10.69
CA GLU A 416 -8.76 29.75 9.57
C GLU A 416 -7.52 28.99 10.04
N ASP A 417 -6.90 29.40 11.16
CA ASP A 417 -5.73 28.72 11.74
C ASP A 417 -6.06 27.31 12.28
N ASN A 418 -7.35 27.06 12.55
CA ASN A 418 -7.85 25.78 13.02
C ASN A 418 -8.25 24.84 11.85
N TRP A 419 -8.09 25.26 10.60
CA TRP A 419 -8.37 24.42 9.43
C TRP A 419 -7.30 23.35 9.23
N SER A 420 -7.73 22.14 8.84
CA SER A 420 -6.79 21.11 8.42
C SER A 420 -6.08 21.50 7.12
N ARG A 421 -4.83 21.04 6.93
CA ARG A 421 -4.01 21.36 5.75
C ARG A 421 -4.72 21.02 4.42
N ALA A 422 -5.57 19.99 4.42
CA ALA A 422 -6.36 19.58 3.25
C ALA A 422 -7.59 20.49 2.97
N VAL A 423 -8.17 21.11 4.00
CA VAL A 423 -9.22 22.14 3.89
C VAL A 423 -8.61 23.46 3.40
N SER A 424 -7.48 23.90 3.97
CA SER A 424 -6.79 25.13 3.55
C SER A 424 -6.32 25.07 2.09
N ALA A 425 -5.79 23.91 1.66
CA ALA A 425 -5.50 23.65 0.24
C ALA A 425 -6.77 23.61 -0.64
N GLY A 426 -7.94 23.33 -0.07
CA GLY A 426 -9.25 23.45 -0.71
C GLY A 426 -9.75 24.88 -0.85
N MET A 427 -9.43 25.76 0.09
CA MET A 427 -9.74 27.20 0.00
C MET A 427 -8.84 27.92 -0.99
N LEU A 428 -7.53 27.64 -0.97
CA LEU A 428 -6.57 28.15 -1.97
C LEU A 428 -6.93 27.73 -3.41
N MET A 429 -7.58 26.57 -3.59
CA MET A 429 -8.13 26.16 -4.88
C MET A 429 -9.28 27.09 -5.35
N GLN A 430 -10.13 27.55 -4.43
CA GLN A 430 -11.20 28.52 -4.73
C GLN A 430 -10.63 29.93 -5.00
N GLU A 431 -9.66 30.40 -4.20
CA GLU A 431 -8.93 31.66 -4.46
C GLU A 431 -8.28 31.67 -5.84
N ALA A 432 -7.70 30.55 -6.30
CA ALA A 432 -7.14 30.39 -7.63
C ALA A 432 -8.19 30.40 -8.78
N GLY A 433 -9.47 30.56 -8.45
CA GLY A 433 -10.60 30.66 -9.37
C GLY A 433 -11.20 29.31 -9.78
N PHE A 434 -10.95 28.23 -9.04
CA PHE A 434 -11.57 26.92 -9.29
C PHE A 434 -12.67 26.65 -8.27
N ALA A 435 -13.94 26.72 -8.71
CA ALA A 435 -15.08 26.30 -7.91
C ALA A 435 -14.91 24.85 -7.38
N LYS A 436 -15.53 24.53 -6.24
CA LYS A 436 -15.65 23.17 -5.71
C LYS A 436 -16.80 22.42 -6.38
N ASP A 437 -16.61 21.12 -6.66
CA ASP A 437 -17.72 20.18 -6.96
C ASP A 437 -18.12 19.46 -5.65
N GLU A 438 -19.25 18.74 -5.64
CA GLU A 438 -19.70 17.88 -4.52
C GLU A 438 -18.61 16.93 -3.97
N VAL A 439 -17.66 16.51 -4.82
CA VAL A 439 -16.52 15.66 -4.43
C VAL A 439 -15.47 16.43 -3.63
N ASP A 440 -15.25 17.70 -3.98
CA ASP A 440 -14.34 18.58 -3.22
C ASP A 440 -14.95 18.94 -1.85
N ASP A 441 -16.27 19.12 -1.80
CA ASP A 441 -16.99 19.39 -0.56
C ASP A 441 -17.05 18.14 0.34
N ALA A 442 -17.23 16.95 -0.25
CA ALA A 442 -17.11 15.68 0.47
C ALA A 442 -15.70 15.45 1.03
N VAL A 443 -14.65 15.95 0.37
CA VAL A 443 -13.28 15.96 0.92
C VAL A 443 -13.21 16.88 2.13
N ASP A 444 -13.71 18.12 2.04
CA ASP A 444 -13.68 19.06 3.18
C ASP A 444 -14.45 18.51 4.40
N ILE A 445 -15.61 17.87 4.18
CA ILE A 445 -16.41 17.23 5.25
C ILE A 445 -15.64 16.09 5.92
N LEU A 446 -14.89 15.29 5.15
CA LEU A 446 -14.01 14.27 5.71
C LEU A 446 -12.77 14.86 6.38
N GLN A 447 -12.40 16.10 6.07
CA GLN A 447 -11.21 16.79 6.60
C GLN A 447 -11.53 17.84 7.69
N GLY A 448 -12.78 17.90 8.15
CA GLY A 448 -13.19 18.63 9.36
C GLY A 448 -14.20 19.76 9.16
N MET A 449 -14.70 20.03 7.94
CA MET A 449 -15.57 21.18 7.70
C MET A 449 -16.63 20.97 6.61
N THR A 450 -17.88 21.37 6.88
CA THR A 450 -18.99 21.38 5.92
C THR A 450 -19.01 22.63 5.03
N GLN A 451 -19.84 22.62 3.98
CA GLN A 451 -20.11 23.79 3.12
C GLN A 451 -20.60 25.00 3.93
N ASP A 452 -21.38 24.78 5.00
CA ASP A 452 -21.95 25.82 5.85
C ASP A 452 -21.00 26.25 6.99
N GLY A 453 -19.73 25.86 6.95
CA GLY A 453 -18.73 26.14 7.98
C GLY A 453 -18.92 25.36 9.29
N THR A 454 -19.98 24.56 9.44
CA THR A 454 -20.15 23.66 10.60
C THR A 454 -19.03 22.63 10.61
N PRO A 455 -18.30 22.44 11.73
CA PRO A 455 -17.20 21.49 11.81
C PRO A 455 -17.67 20.03 11.84
N THR A 456 -16.74 19.12 11.56
CA THR A 456 -16.92 17.66 11.59
C THR A 456 -15.65 16.99 12.13
N ILE A 457 -15.71 15.69 12.42
CA ILE A 457 -14.51 14.97 12.88
C ILE A 457 -13.60 14.70 11.68
N GLN A 458 -12.40 15.28 11.69
CA GLN A 458 -11.37 15.02 10.70
C GLN A 458 -11.03 13.52 10.62
N GLN A 459 -11.33 12.90 9.49
CA GLN A 459 -11.02 11.49 9.20
C GLN A 459 -9.70 11.38 8.43
N ARG A 460 -8.78 10.52 8.88
CA ARG A 460 -7.60 10.11 8.10
C ARG A 460 -7.96 9.01 7.11
N ALA A 461 -8.87 9.35 6.18
CA ALA A 461 -9.44 8.45 5.19
C ALA A 461 -8.99 8.81 3.77
N MET A 462 -8.27 7.91 3.11
CA MET A 462 -7.83 8.05 1.73
C MET A 462 -9.02 7.98 0.75
N ILE A 463 -9.25 9.03 -0.03
CA ILE A 463 -10.45 9.18 -0.89
C ILE A 463 -10.23 8.54 -2.28
N SER A 464 -11.17 7.71 -2.76
CA SER A 464 -10.96 6.90 -3.96
C SER A 464 -11.35 7.56 -5.27
N LYS A 465 -10.37 7.66 -6.17
CA LYS A 465 -10.56 8.06 -7.58
C LYS A 465 -11.66 7.31 -8.33
N ARG A 466 -11.96 6.05 -7.97
CA ARG A 466 -12.99 5.24 -8.68
C ARG A 466 -14.42 5.48 -8.17
N ARG A 467 -14.59 6.04 -6.97
CA ARG A 467 -15.91 6.25 -6.35
C ARG A 467 -15.98 7.68 -5.82
N ARG A 468 -16.80 8.50 -6.47
CA ARG A 468 -17.14 9.83 -5.95
C ARG A 468 -17.89 9.66 -4.65
N ILE A 469 -17.29 10.07 -3.53
CA ILE A 469 -17.97 10.16 -2.25
C ILE A 469 -18.89 11.39 -2.35
N GLY A 470 -20.16 11.23 -1.98
CA GLY A 470 -21.11 12.34 -1.92
C GLY A 470 -21.13 12.99 -0.54
N VAL A 471 -21.54 14.25 -0.47
CA VAL A 471 -21.67 15.07 0.75
C VAL A 471 -22.34 14.32 1.91
N TRP A 472 -23.47 13.63 1.66
CA TRP A 472 -24.19 12.87 2.68
C TRP A 472 -23.42 11.63 3.17
N GLU A 473 -22.71 10.92 2.28
CA GLU A 473 -21.86 9.79 2.69
C GLU A 473 -20.67 10.28 3.54
N ALA A 474 -20.07 11.41 3.16
CA ALA A 474 -18.99 12.03 3.91
C ALA A 474 -19.44 12.45 5.31
N SER A 475 -20.64 13.05 5.46
CA SER A 475 -21.14 13.51 6.76
C SER A 475 -21.45 12.37 7.74
N ILE A 476 -21.87 11.19 7.24
CA ILE A 476 -22.05 9.97 8.05
C ILE A 476 -20.70 9.38 8.46
N ARG A 477 -19.66 9.48 7.62
CA ARG A 477 -18.30 9.02 7.99
C ARG A 477 -17.60 9.95 8.97
N ALA A 478 -17.80 11.26 8.86
CA ALA A 478 -17.09 12.29 9.64
C ALA A 478 -17.63 12.50 11.07
N THR A 479 -18.08 11.41 11.72
CA THR A 479 -18.60 11.37 13.10
C THR A 479 -17.68 10.58 14.04
N ARG A 480 -17.85 10.74 15.36
CA ARG A 480 -17.09 9.99 16.38
C ARG A 480 -17.56 8.54 16.52
N ASN A 481 -18.86 8.30 16.39
CA ASN A 481 -19.45 6.98 16.62
C ASN A 481 -20.72 6.73 15.79
N ALA A 482 -21.34 5.57 16.01
CA ALA A 482 -22.56 5.12 15.33
C ALA A 482 -23.84 5.91 15.73
N GLN A 483 -23.91 6.51 16.92
CA GLN A 483 -25.08 7.31 17.33
C GLN A 483 -25.14 8.63 16.54
N GLU A 484 -24.01 9.36 16.49
CA GLU A 484 -23.88 10.58 15.66
C GLU A 484 -24.05 10.29 14.16
N ALA A 485 -23.52 9.14 13.70
CA ALA A 485 -23.69 8.69 12.32
C ALA A 485 -25.17 8.43 11.98
N TRP A 486 -25.93 7.85 12.91
CA TRP A 486 -27.36 7.64 12.75
C TRP A 486 -28.14 8.95 12.70
N ASP A 487 -27.75 9.94 13.51
CA ASP A 487 -28.40 11.25 13.43
C ASP A 487 -28.17 11.94 12.07
N ARG A 488 -26.94 11.89 11.52
CA ARG A 488 -26.67 12.35 10.15
C ARG A 488 -27.30 11.46 9.06
N PHE A 489 -27.57 10.19 9.35
CA PHE A 489 -28.31 9.30 8.43
C PHE A 489 -29.80 9.68 8.37
N ARG A 490 -30.40 10.12 9.48
CA ARG A 490 -31.80 10.59 9.52
C ARG A 490 -32.00 11.98 8.89
N ASN A 491 -30.98 12.84 8.97
CA ASN A 491 -31.02 14.23 8.53
C ASN A 491 -30.26 14.42 7.19
N PRO A 492 -30.90 14.20 6.02
CA PRO A 492 -30.24 14.37 4.72
C PRO A 492 -29.88 15.85 4.42
N PRO A 493 -28.87 16.12 3.57
CA PRO A 493 -28.51 17.50 3.17
C PRO A 493 -29.60 18.26 2.41
N LYS A 494 -30.62 17.56 1.89
CA LYS A 494 -31.82 18.16 1.29
C LYS A 494 -33.03 17.36 1.77
N GLU A 495 -34.08 18.06 2.19
CA GLU A 495 -35.31 17.43 2.66
C GLU A 495 -35.91 16.48 1.60
N GLY A 496 -36.51 15.38 2.07
CA GLY A 496 -37.14 14.38 1.21
C GLY A 496 -36.19 13.45 0.44
N MET A 497 -34.86 13.63 0.53
CA MET A 497 -33.92 12.65 -0.05
C MET A 497 -34.00 11.30 0.69
N LYS A 498 -34.05 10.20 -0.08
CA LYS A 498 -33.99 8.83 0.46
C LYS A 498 -32.55 8.31 0.48
N PRO A 499 -32.15 7.53 1.50
CA PRO A 499 -30.80 6.96 1.58
C PRO A 499 -30.59 5.92 0.47
N GLY A 500 -29.47 6.05 -0.25
CA GLY A 500 -29.02 5.07 -1.23
C GLY A 500 -28.01 4.09 -0.64
N LEU A 501 -27.55 3.15 -1.47
CA LEU A 501 -26.54 2.13 -1.12
C LEU A 501 -25.31 2.70 -0.41
N HIS A 502 -24.89 3.91 -0.78
CA HIS A 502 -23.71 4.57 -0.24
C HIS A 502 -23.91 5.05 1.20
N GLN A 503 -25.08 5.59 1.53
CA GLN A 503 -25.46 6.00 2.88
C GLN A 503 -25.60 4.78 3.80
N TYR A 504 -26.28 3.73 3.34
CA TYR A 504 -26.36 2.46 4.07
C TYR A 504 -24.97 1.86 4.31
N SER A 505 -24.12 1.84 3.28
CA SER A 505 -22.75 1.33 3.41
C SER A 505 -21.93 2.09 4.46
N ALA A 506 -22.05 3.42 4.55
CA ALA A 506 -21.36 4.22 5.57
C ALA A 506 -21.94 4.00 6.98
N MET A 507 -23.25 3.80 7.09
CA MET A 507 -23.89 3.48 8.36
C MET A 507 -23.51 2.08 8.87
N PHE A 508 -23.52 1.06 8.00
CA PHE A 508 -23.00 -0.27 8.34
C PHE A 508 -21.52 -0.23 8.70
N GLU A 509 -20.71 0.55 8.00
CA GLU A 509 -19.29 0.76 8.30
C GLU A 509 -19.08 1.27 9.74
N LYS A 510 -19.88 2.25 10.20
CA LYS A 510 -19.87 2.75 11.59
C LYS A 510 -20.38 1.73 12.63
N LEU A 511 -21.42 0.96 12.29
CA LEU A 511 -21.98 -0.07 13.18
C LEU A 511 -21.03 -1.24 13.47
N VAL A 512 -20.06 -1.52 12.58
CA VAL A 512 -19.09 -2.61 12.76
C VAL A 512 -17.75 -2.17 13.34
N LEU A 513 -17.56 -0.87 13.61
CA LEU A 513 -16.34 -0.39 14.27
C LEU A 513 -16.33 -0.80 15.75
N ARG A 514 -15.15 -1.14 16.24
CA ARG A 514 -14.90 -1.36 17.67
C ARG A 514 -14.87 -0.03 18.41
N GLU A 515 -15.27 -0.04 19.66
CA GLU A 515 -15.03 1.08 20.57
C GLU A 515 -13.53 1.23 20.85
N VAL A 516 -13.11 2.45 21.21
CA VAL A 516 -11.74 2.75 21.64
C VAL A 516 -11.55 2.32 23.10
N GLU A 517 -10.39 1.74 23.43
CA GLU A 517 -10.02 1.47 24.82
C GLU A 517 -9.78 2.80 25.57
N PRO A 518 -10.20 2.95 26.83
CA PRO A 518 -10.21 4.24 27.54
C PRO A 518 -8.84 4.89 27.70
N ASP A 519 -7.76 4.11 27.76
CA ASP A 519 -6.40 4.59 28.07
C ASP A 519 -5.58 4.96 26.81
N GLY A 520 -6.22 5.04 25.64
CA GLY A 520 -5.54 5.29 24.37
C GLY A 520 -5.37 6.77 24.01
N SER A 521 -4.13 7.23 23.78
CA SER A 521 -3.78 8.57 23.25
C SER A 521 -4.21 8.87 21.80
N ILE A 522 -5.19 8.13 21.27
CA ILE A 522 -5.63 8.18 19.87
C ILE A 522 -6.79 9.16 19.75
N SER A 523 -6.65 10.20 18.91
CA SER A 523 -7.76 11.14 18.69
C SER A 523 -8.82 10.60 17.71
N PRO A 524 -10.07 11.09 17.81
CA PRO A 524 -11.13 10.75 16.86
C PRO A 524 -10.72 10.94 15.40
N GLY A 525 -11.08 9.96 14.57
CA GLY A 525 -10.83 9.96 13.12
C GLY A 525 -9.42 9.56 12.67
N ASP A 526 -8.45 9.36 13.58
CA ASP A 526 -7.12 8.86 13.22
C ASP A 526 -7.09 7.34 12.94
N LYS A 527 -8.00 6.60 13.58
CA LYS A 527 -8.24 5.17 13.35
C LYS A 527 -9.73 4.92 13.16
N ALA A 528 -10.06 3.83 12.48
CA ALA A 528 -11.44 3.37 12.30
C ALA A 528 -11.96 2.70 13.60
N LEU A 529 -12.27 3.54 14.59
CA LEU A 529 -12.82 3.18 15.90
C LEU A 529 -14.03 4.09 16.21
N ASN A 530 -14.91 3.62 17.08
CA ASN A 530 -15.98 4.41 17.67
C ASN A 530 -15.50 5.03 18.98
N PHE A 531 -15.75 6.32 19.18
CA PHE A 531 -15.35 7.06 20.38
C PHE A 531 -16.59 7.38 21.23
N PRO A 532 -16.56 7.15 22.56
CA PRO A 532 -17.68 7.45 23.45
C PRO A 532 -17.89 8.97 23.58
N THR A 533 -19.11 9.40 23.88
CA THR A 533 -19.40 10.82 24.17
C THR A 533 -19.61 11.06 25.66
N GLN A 534 -19.06 12.15 26.19
CA GLN A 534 -19.20 12.51 27.61
C GLN A 534 -20.66 12.75 28.03
N HIS A 535 -21.53 13.14 27.09
CA HIS A 535 -22.95 13.34 27.36
C HIS A 535 -23.71 12.04 27.66
N GLU A 536 -23.24 10.88 27.19
CA GLU A 536 -23.89 9.59 27.47
C GLU A 536 -24.00 9.31 28.97
N ALA A 537 -23.00 9.72 29.77
CA ALA A 537 -22.99 9.54 31.23
C ALA A 537 -24.21 10.17 31.92
N ASN A 538 -24.71 11.31 31.42
CA ASN A 538 -25.74 12.13 32.07
C ASN A 538 -27.16 11.93 31.53
N LEU A 539 -27.34 11.16 30.45
CA LEU A 539 -28.65 10.87 29.85
C LEU A 539 -29.38 9.74 30.57
N ALA A 540 -30.70 9.85 30.72
CA ALA A 540 -31.53 8.78 31.24
C ALA A 540 -31.56 7.57 30.28
N GLU A 541 -31.77 6.36 30.80
CA GLU A 541 -31.81 5.13 29.98
C GLU A 541 -32.84 5.22 28.83
N PHE A 542 -33.99 5.84 29.09
CA PHE A 542 -35.01 6.13 28.08
C PHE A 542 -34.53 7.07 26.96
N GLU A 543 -33.73 8.07 27.28
CA GLU A 543 -33.17 9.02 26.30
C GLU A 543 -32.08 8.34 25.46
N ARG A 544 -31.19 7.57 26.11
CA ARG A 544 -30.21 6.71 25.43
C ARG A 544 -30.89 5.75 24.45
N ALA A 545 -32.02 5.14 24.83
CA ALA A 545 -32.78 4.25 23.95
C ALA A 545 -33.32 4.94 22.68
N ARG A 546 -33.69 6.23 22.75
CA ARG A 546 -34.18 7.01 21.59
C ARG A 546 -33.08 7.47 20.63
N LEU A 547 -31.83 7.55 21.12
CA LEU A 547 -30.64 7.90 20.33
C LEU A 547 -29.94 6.67 19.73
N ARG A 548 -30.23 5.47 20.25
CA ARG A 548 -29.61 4.22 19.81
C ARG A 548 -29.86 3.95 18.32
N PRO A 549 -28.82 3.64 17.52
CA PRO A 549 -28.99 3.25 16.14
C PRO A 549 -29.63 1.85 16.02
N PRO A 550 -30.28 1.53 14.88
CA PRO A 550 -30.78 0.19 14.61
C PRO A 550 -29.65 -0.84 14.54
N SER A 551 -29.96 -2.09 14.86
CA SER A 551 -29.06 -3.22 14.64
C SER A 551 -28.77 -3.43 13.15
N ILE A 552 -27.70 -4.18 12.83
CA ILE A 552 -27.33 -4.52 11.45
C ILE A 552 -28.49 -5.24 10.73
N SER A 553 -29.21 -6.12 11.42
CA SER A 553 -30.38 -6.83 10.89
C SER A 553 -31.56 -5.92 10.58
N GLU A 554 -31.89 -4.99 11.48
CA GLU A 554 -32.99 -4.04 11.28
C GLU A 554 -32.64 -3.06 10.16
N LEU A 555 -31.43 -2.49 10.17
CA LEU A 555 -30.97 -1.58 9.11
C LEU A 555 -30.93 -2.28 7.73
N TYR A 556 -30.58 -3.58 7.69
CA TYR A 556 -30.67 -4.39 6.47
C TYR A 556 -32.12 -4.56 5.99
N GLN A 557 -33.06 -4.86 6.88
CA GLN A 557 -34.49 -4.91 6.53
C GLN A 557 -34.99 -3.56 6.01
N HIS A 558 -34.63 -2.45 6.65
CA HIS A 558 -34.96 -1.10 6.19
C HIS A 558 -34.36 -0.79 4.80
N MET A 559 -33.13 -1.24 4.53
CA MET A 559 -32.49 -1.12 3.22
C MET A 559 -33.27 -1.89 2.14
N ARG A 560 -33.65 -3.15 2.41
CA ARG A 560 -34.44 -3.97 1.49
C ARG A 560 -35.84 -3.40 1.25
N LEU A 561 -36.53 -2.92 2.29
CA LEU A 561 -37.86 -2.28 2.20
C LEU A 561 -37.82 -1.00 1.36
N ASN A 562 -36.71 -0.26 1.40
CA ASN A 562 -36.47 0.91 0.54
C ASN A 562 -36.03 0.55 -0.90
N GLY A 563 -36.03 -0.74 -1.28
CA GLY A 563 -35.67 -1.20 -2.62
C GLY A 563 -34.18 -1.13 -2.94
N VAL A 564 -33.31 -1.09 -1.92
CA VAL A 564 -31.85 -1.04 -2.08
C VAL A 564 -31.26 -2.43 -1.85
N GLU A 565 -30.51 -2.92 -2.83
CA GLU A 565 -29.87 -4.25 -2.77
C GLU A 565 -28.40 -4.16 -2.32
N PRO A 566 -27.87 -5.17 -1.59
CA PRO A 566 -26.48 -5.20 -1.17
C PRO A 566 -25.54 -5.45 -2.35
N ASP A 567 -24.78 -4.42 -2.72
CA ASP A 567 -23.74 -4.50 -3.76
C ASP A 567 -22.41 -3.89 -3.29
N GLY A 568 -21.32 -4.29 -3.96
CA GLY A 568 -19.98 -3.73 -3.80
C GLY A 568 -19.49 -3.70 -2.35
N SER A 569 -19.11 -2.51 -1.88
CA SER A 569 -18.60 -2.31 -0.52
C SER A 569 -19.63 -2.65 0.57
N CYS A 570 -20.92 -2.42 0.32
CA CYS A 570 -21.97 -2.71 1.29
C CYS A 570 -22.11 -4.22 1.49
N LEU A 571 -22.13 -4.98 0.38
CA LEU A 571 -22.13 -6.44 0.42
C LEU A 571 -20.88 -6.99 1.14
N CYS A 572 -19.70 -6.42 0.85
CA CYS A 572 -18.46 -6.83 1.52
C CYS A 572 -18.54 -6.64 3.04
N ILE A 573 -19.04 -5.50 3.52
CA ILE A 573 -19.19 -5.21 4.96
C ILE A 573 -20.22 -6.16 5.60
N LEU A 574 -21.38 -6.34 4.96
CA LEU A 574 -22.47 -7.20 5.45
C LEU A 574 -22.02 -8.67 5.53
N VAL A 575 -21.34 -9.18 4.50
CA VAL A 575 -20.76 -10.53 4.51
C VAL A 575 -19.68 -10.61 5.60
N ALA A 576 -18.65 -9.76 5.57
CA ALA A 576 -17.52 -9.81 6.50
C ALA A 576 -17.89 -9.70 7.99
N ASN A 577 -19.09 -9.19 8.32
CA ASN A 577 -19.62 -9.04 9.68
C ASN A 577 -20.93 -9.80 9.92
N ALA A 578 -21.33 -10.71 9.03
CA ALA A 578 -22.50 -11.56 9.25
C ALA A 578 -22.36 -12.39 10.54
N ALA A 579 -23.49 -12.60 11.24
CA ALA A 579 -23.54 -13.35 12.49
C ALA A 579 -23.52 -14.89 12.29
N SER A 580 -23.83 -15.38 11.08
CA SER A 580 -23.66 -16.78 10.71
C SER A 580 -23.32 -16.93 9.22
N LEU A 581 -22.88 -18.13 8.82
CA LEU A 581 -22.59 -18.45 7.42
C LEU A 581 -23.86 -18.43 6.56
N GLU A 582 -24.99 -18.85 7.12
CA GLU A 582 -26.30 -18.85 6.48
C GLU A 582 -26.78 -17.42 6.18
N ILE A 583 -26.56 -16.48 7.11
CA ILE A 583 -26.85 -15.05 6.92
C ILE A 583 -25.92 -14.46 5.84
N ALA A 584 -24.63 -14.81 5.83
CA ALA A 584 -23.72 -14.40 4.77
C ALA A 584 -24.16 -14.94 3.40
N HIS A 585 -24.61 -16.20 3.32
CA HIS A 585 -25.18 -16.77 2.10
C HIS A 585 -26.48 -16.08 1.69
N GLN A 586 -27.30 -15.62 2.63
CA GLN A 586 -28.50 -14.83 2.32
C GLN A 586 -28.13 -13.49 1.68
N TYR A 587 -27.22 -12.72 2.29
CA TYR A 587 -26.72 -11.47 1.70
C TYR A 587 -26.12 -11.65 0.31
N LEU A 588 -25.41 -12.77 0.07
CA LEU A 588 -24.88 -13.12 -1.26
C LEU A 588 -25.99 -13.43 -2.27
N ARG A 589 -27.06 -14.15 -1.88
CA ARG A 589 -28.21 -14.46 -2.76
C ARG A 589 -29.05 -13.22 -3.08
N ASP A 590 -29.13 -12.29 -2.13
CA ASP A 590 -29.87 -11.04 -2.22
C ASP A 590 -29.15 -9.96 -3.07
N SER A 591 -27.93 -10.24 -3.54
CA SER A 591 -27.10 -9.32 -4.34
C SER A 591 -27.42 -9.39 -5.84
N PRO A 592 -27.32 -8.28 -6.60
CA PRO A 592 -27.43 -8.28 -8.06
C PRO A 592 -26.27 -8.99 -8.80
N GLU A 593 -25.25 -9.48 -8.08
CA GLU A 593 -24.15 -10.25 -8.66
C GLU A 593 -24.61 -11.53 -9.36
N LYS A 594 -23.82 -12.03 -10.31
CA LYS A 594 -24.26 -13.15 -11.16
C LYS A 594 -24.45 -14.42 -10.33
N SER A 595 -25.68 -14.93 -10.27
CA SER A 595 -26.07 -16.16 -9.55
C SER A 595 -25.14 -17.38 -9.76
N ARG A 596 -24.52 -17.53 -10.94
CA ARG A 596 -23.52 -18.60 -11.19
C ARG A 596 -22.20 -18.37 -10.44
N ILE A 597 -21.75 -17.12 -10.33
CA ILE A 597 -20.53 -16.73 -9.61
C ILE A 597 -20.73 -16.94 -8.10
N ILE A 598 -21.86 -16.49 -7.55
CA ILE A 598 -22.22 -16.69 -6.14
C ILE A 598 -22.30 -18.18 -5.79
N ARG A 599 -22.98 -18.98 -6.64
CA ARG A 599 -23.04 -20.45 -6.45
C ARG A 599 -21.65 -21.10 -6.46
N ASN A 600 -20.75 -20.64 -7.33
CA ASN A 600 -19.37 -21.14 -7.36
C ASN A 600 -18.55 -20.72 -6.13
N LEU A 601 -18.82 -19.56 -5.53
CA LEU A 601 -18.15 -19.11 -4.30
C LEU A 601 -18.56 -19.94 -3.07
N ILE A 602 -19.80 -20.43 -3.06
CA ILE A 602 -20.40 -21.20 -1.95
C ILE A 602 -20.19 -22.73 -2.11
N ALA A 603 -19.81 -23.20 -3.30
CA ALA A 603 -19.57 -24.61 -3.58
C ALA A 603 -18.37 -25.18 -2.79
N GLU A 604 -18.47 -26.43 -2.35
CA GLU A 604 -17.38 -27.14 -1.64
C GLU A 604 -16.13 -27.30 -2.52
N GLU A 605 -16.34 -27.57 -3.81
CA GLU A 605 -15.34 -27.64 -4.87
C GLU A 605 -15.64 -26.60 -5.96
N PRO A 606 -14.95 -25.45 -5.95
CA PRO A 606 -15.21 -24.36 -6.89
C PRO A 606 -14.38 -24.46 -8.18
N ASP A 607 -14.96 -24.04 -9.30
CA ASP A 607 -14.23 -23.84 -10.55
C ASP A 607 -13.29 -22.62 -10.40
N ALA A 608 -11.98 -22.85 -10.56
CA ALA A 608 -10.94 -21.83 -10.42
C ALA A 608 -11.04 -20.70 -11.47
N GLY A 609 -11.58 -20.98 -12.65
CA GLY A 609 -11.85 -19.99 -13.69
C GLY A 609 -13.04 -19.10 -13.34
N LEU A 610 -14.10 -19.67 -12.76
CA LEU A 610 -15.24 -18.89 -12.26
C LEU A 610 -14.89 -18.10 -10.99
N LEU A 611 -14.03 -18.62 -10.10
CA LEU A 611 -13.57 -17.88 -8.92
C LEU A 611 -12.91 -16.56 -9.30
N ARG A 612 -12.05 -16.53 -10.32
CA ARG A 612 -11.34 -15.31 -10.76
C ARG A 612 -12.28 -14.16 -11.15
N LEU A 613 -13.55 -14.43 -11.47
CA LEU A 613 -14.56 -13.42 -11.77
C LEU A 613 -15.13 -12.71 -10.53
N VAL A 614 -15.06 -13.33 -9.34
CA VAL A 614 -15.48 -12.71 -8.06
C VAL A 614 -14.58 -11.50 -7.75
N GLY A 615 -15.14 -10.37 -7.31
CA GLY A 615 -14.33 -9.23 -6.86
C GLY A 615 -13.48 -9.57 -5.62
N MET A 616 -12.21 -9.13 -5.60
CA MET A 616 -11.25 -9.48 -4.52
C MET A 616 -11.75 -9.14 -3.12
N GLY A 617 -12.43 -7.99 -2.95
CA GLY A 617 -12.99 -7.58 -1.65
C GLY A 617 -14.11 -8.50 -1.16
N LEU A 618 -14.98 -8.96 -2.07
CA LEU A 618 -16.06 -9.90 -1.75
C LEU A 618 -15.51 -11.29 -1.42
N PHE A 619 -14.50 -11.74 -2.18
CA PHE A 619 -13.79 -12.98 -1.90
C PHE A 619 -13.15 -12.94 -0.50
N ALA A 620 -12.41 -11.86 -0.18
CA ALA A 620 -11.80 -11.67 1.13
C ALA A 620 -12.84 -11.62 2.28
N ALA A 621 -13.95 -10.91 2.07
CA ALA A 621 -15.07 -10.86 3.03
C ALA A 621 -15.67 -12.25 3.28
N TYR A 622 -15.84 -13.07 2.24
CA TYR A 622 -16.34 -14.44 2.38
C TYR A 622 -15.36 -15.34 3.14
N LEU A 623 -14.05 -15.28 2.85
CA LEU A 623 -13.04 -16.02 3.63
C LEU A 623 -13.10 -15.65 5.13
N GLN A 624 -13.28 -14.36 5.45
CA GLN A 624 -13.42 -13.88 6.83
C GLN A 624 -14.71 -14.39 7.53
N VAL A 625 -15.77 -14.76 6.80
CA VAL A 625 -16.93 -15.46 7.40
C VAL A 625 -16.58 -16.90 7.69
N CYS A 626 -16.07 -17.63 6.70
CA CYS A 626 -15.78 -19.06 6.82
C CYS A 626 -14.77 -19.34 7.95
N LEU A 627 -13.78 -18.46 8.14
CA LEU A 627 -12.80 -18.55 9.22
C LEU A 627 -13.36 -18.19 10.62
N ARG A 628 -14.51 -17.52 10.72
CA ARG A 628 -15.21 -17.24 12.00
C ARG A 628 -16.14 -18.38 12.45
N VAL A 629 -16.25 -19.48 11.68
CA VAL A 629 -17.08 -20.64 12.05
C VAL A 629 -16.39 -21.47 13.12
N GLU A 630 -16.99 -21.56 14.31
CA GLU A 630 -16.43 -22.26 15.46
C GLU A 630 -16.99 -23.68 15.65
N GLY A 631 -16.42 -24.43 16.60
CA GLY A 631 -16.91 -25.76 16.98
C GLY A 631 -16.60 -26.87 15.98
N ARG A 632 -17.56 -27.79 15.76
CA ARG A 632 -17.32 -29.07 15.05
C ARG A 632 -16.85 -28.92 13.59
N ARG A 633 -17.07 -27.77 12.96
CA ARG A 633 -16.75 -27.51 11.54
C ARG A 633 -15.50 -26.64 11.32
N ALA A 634 -14.87 -26.11 12.37
CA ALA A 634 -13.80 -25.12 12.27
C ALA A 634 -12.61 -25.58 11.40
N GLY A 635 -12.02 -26.74 11.71
CA GLY A 635 -10.90 -27.31 10.92
C GLY A 635 -11.26 -27.57 9.46
N ASN A 636 -12.46 -28.08 9.18
CA ASN A 636 -12.92 -28.33 7.81
C ASN A 636 -13.11 -27.03 7.03
N GLN A 637 -13.65 -25.98 7.66
CA GLN A 637 -13.79 -24.65 7.05
C GLN A 637 -12.43 -23.98 6.82
N LEU A 638 -11.49 -24.12 7.74
CA LEU A 638 -10.12 -23.64 7.58
C LEU A 638 -9.41 -24.31 6.39
N GLN A 639 -9.50 -25.64 6.26
CA GLN A 639 -8.96 -26.37 5.11
C GLN A 639 -9.65 -25.99 3.81
N HIS A 640 -10.98 -25.83 3.80
CA HIS A 640 -11.72 -25.35 2.63
C HIS A 640 -11.25 -23.95 2.22
N VAL A 641 -11.11 -23.01 3.16
CA VAL A 641 -10.58 -21.65 2.92
C VAL A 641 -9.15 -21.67 2.37
N ILE A 642 -8.27 -22.55 2.87
CA ILE A 642 -6.93 -22.71 2.31
C ILE A 642 -7.01 -23.16 0.85
N ARG A 643 -7.85 -24.15 0.51
CA ARG A 643 -8.08 -24.58 -0.89
C ARG A 643 -8.69 -23.48 -1.77
N LEU A 644 -9.62 -22.66 -1.24
CA LEU A 644 -10.16 -21.48 -1.94
C LEU A 644 -9.03 -20.48 -2.26
N ALA A 645 -8.17 -20.20 -1.28
CA ALA A 645 -7.05 -19.28 -1.43
C ALA A 645 -5.99 -19.82 -2.40
N GLU A 646 -5.60 -21.10 -2.28
CA GLU A 646 -4.66 -21.75 -3.21
C GLU A 646 -5.18 -21.72 -4.66
N SER A 647 -6.41 -22.16 -4.91
CA SER A 647 -6.99 -22.22 -6.27
C SER A 647 -7.09 -20.85 -6.96
N ARG A 648 -7.31 -19.78 -6.18
CA ARG A 648 -7.39 -18.42 -6.70
C ARG A 648 -6.03 -17.72 -6.82
N LEU A 649 -5.17 -17.83 -5.81
CA LEU A 649 -4.00 -16.97 -5.62
C LEU A 649 -2.69 -17.55 -6.16
N SER A 650 -2.60 -18.87 -6.40
CA SER A 650 -1.35 -19.55 -6.80
C SER A 650 -0.68 -19.02 -8.08
N HIS A 651 -1.38 -18.22 -8.89
CA HIS A 651 -0.90 -17.74 -10.18
C HIS A 651 -1.04 -16.22 -10.41
N GLU A 652 -1.63 -15.48 -9.46
CA GLU A 652 -1.88 -14.05 -9.60
C GLU A 652 -1.15 -13.27 -8.48
N GLN A 653 -0.16 -12.44 -8.87
CA GLN A 653 0.45 -11.46 -7.98
C GLN A 653 -0.59 -10.39 -7.61
N SER A 654 -1.33 -10.66 -6.54
CA SER A 654 -2.45 -9.84 -6.11
C SER A 654 -2.12 -9.11 -4.83
N ARG A 655 -2.27 -7.78 -4.82
CA ARG A 655 -2.01 -6.94 -3.64
C ARG A 655 -2.87 -7.29 -2.41
N TRP A 656 -3.93 -8.10 -2.60
CA TRP A 656 -4.80 -8.65 -1.57
C TRP A 656 -4.29 -9.98 -0.96
N ALA A 657 -3.40 -10.70 -1.64
CA ALA A 657 -2.94 -12.01 -1.19
C ALA A 657 -2.26 -11.96 0.20
N PRO A 658 -1.37 -10.99 0.52
CA PRO A 658 -0.77 -10.91 1.87
C PRO A 658 -1.81 -10.66 2.97
N PHE A 659 -2.90 -9.94 2.68
CA PHE A 659 -3.99 -9.72 3.63
C PHE A 659 -4.80 -11.00 3.86
N MET A 660 -5.20 -11.70 2.80
CA MET A 660 -6.01 -12.90 2.92
C MET A 660 -5.22 -14.05 3.55
N TRP A 661 -3.98 -14.27 3.12
CA TRP A 661 -3.09 -15.25 3.75
C TRP A 661 -2.73 -14.85 5.18
N GLY A 662 -2.50 -13.56 5.47
CA GLY A 662 -2.31 -13.06 6.82
C GLY A 662 -3.52 -13.30 7.73
N THR A 663 -4.74 -13.21 7.19
CA THR A 663 -5.97 -13.56 7.90
C THR A 663 -6.04 -15.07 8.16
N ILE A 664 -5.69 -15.92 7.19
CA ILE A 664 -5.61 -17.38 7.37
C ILE A 664 -4.57 -17.74 8.46
N LEU A 665 -3.38 -17.13 8.45
CA LEU A 665 -2.35 -17.31 9.48
C LEU A 665 -2.81 -16.87 10.88
N LYS A 666 -3.52 -15.74 10.96
CA LYS A 666 -4.09 -15.26 12.22
C LYS A 666 -5.08 -16.27 12.81
N GLU A 667 -5.89 -16.91 11.98
CA GLU A 667 -6.90 -17.88 12.43
C GLU A 667 -6.28 -19.26 12.68
N LEU A 668 -5.23 -19.65 11.95
CA LEU A 668 -4.32 -20.75 12.32
C LEU A 668 -3.65 -20.54 13.68
N SER A 669 -3.53 -19.30 14.17
CA SER A 669 -2.96 -18.99 15.50
C SER A 669 -3.89 -19.27 16.69
N ARG A 670 -5.13 -19.75 16.45
CA ARG A 670 -6.05 -20.22 17.50
C ARG A 670 -5.53 -21.53 18.13
N HIS A 671 -6.11 -21.90 19.28
CA HIS A 671 -5.76 -23.17 19.93
C HIS A 671 -6.12 -24.37 19.03
N HIS A 672 -5.19 -25.31 18.84
CA HIS A 672 -5.38 -26.47 17.97
C HIS A 672 -6.59 -27.34 18.36
N HIS A 673 -6.89 -27.52 19.67
CA HIS A 673 -8.17 -28.11 20.12
C HIS A 673 -9.43 -27.35 19.66
N ALA A 674 -9.42 -26.01 19.61
CA ALA A 674 -10.54 -25.21 19.12
C ALA A 674 -10.72 -25.36 17.60
N LEU A 675 -9.60 -25.48 16.87
CA LEU A 675 -9.57 -25.82 15.45
C LEU A 675 -9.87 -27.31 15.18
N ARG A 676 -9.77 -28.16 16.20
CA ARG A 676 -9.88 -29.64 16.15
C ARG A 676 -8.84 -30.31 15.23
N ILE A 677 -7.60 -29.80 15.25
CA ILE A 677 -6.44 -30.35 14.54
C ILE A 677 -5.32 -30.72 15.51
N SER A 678 -4.33 -31.51 15.09
CA SER A 678 -3.13 -31.78 15.89
C SER A 678 -2.12 -30.62 15.82
N LEU A 679 -1.17 -30.56 16.77
CA LEU A 679 -0.07 -29.59 16.72
C LEU A 679 0.77 -29.76 15.44
N HIS A 680 1.07 -31.01 15.07
CA HIS A 680 1.74 -31.33 13.81
C HIS A 680 1.02 -30.71 12.60
N GLN A 681 -0.29 -30.93 12.47
CA GLN A 681 -1.11 -30.35 11.39
C GLN A 681 -1.16 -28.81 11.46
N GLN A 682 -1.19 -28.22 12.65
CA GLN A 682 -1.16 -26.77 12.80
C GLN A 682 0.15 -26.17 12.27
N LEU A 683 1.30 -26.73 12.66
CA LEU A 683 2.62 -26.27 12.24
C LEU A 683 2.85 -26.50 10.74
N ASP A 684 2.46 -27.67 10.21
CA ASP A 684 2.52 -27.98 8.77
C ASP A 684 1.69 -27.00 7.93
N LEU A 685 0.42 -26.76 8.31
CA LEU A 685 -0.44 -25.79 7.61
C LEU A 685 0.12 -24.37 7.68
N MET A 686 0.72 -23.97 8.80
CA MET A 686 1.37 -22.66 8.92
C MET A 686 2.59 -22.53 7.99
N LEU A 687 3.43 -23.56 7.88
CA LEU A 687 4.58 -23.59 6.97
C LEU A 687 4.13 -23.60 5.50
N ARG A 688 3.16 -24.45 5.14
CA ARG A 688 2.57 -24.50 3.79
C ARG A 688 1.96 -23.17 3.36
N VAL A 689 1.22 -22.49 4.24
CA VAL A 689 0.69 -21.15 3.96
C VAL A 689 1.84 -20.15 3.79
N MET A 690 2.95 -20.28 4.52
CA MET A 690 4.13 -19.42 4.34
C MET A 690 4.79 -19.61 2.98
N ASP A 691 5.01 -20.86 2.56
CA ASP A 691 5.57 -21.17 1.24
C ASP A 691 4.70 -20.64 0.10
N ALA A 692 3.36 -20.68 0.25
CA ALA A 692 2.42 -20.10 -0.70
C ALA A 692 2.56 -18.57 -0.82
N ILE A 693 2.77 -17.85 0.30
CA ILE A 693 2.99 -16.39 0.30
C ILE A 693 4.36 -16.04 -0.29
N GLU A 694 5.43 -16.70 0.18
CA GLU A 694 6.80 -16.44 -0.27
C GLU A 694 6.96 -16.63 -1.78
N LYS A 695 6.28 -17.63 -2.36
CA LYS A 695 6.29 -17.93 -3.79
C LYS A 695 5.64 -16.86 -4.68
N VAL A 696 4.68 -16.09 -4.14
CA VAL A 696 3.90 -15.10 -4.92
C VAL A 696 4.36 -13.67 -4.65
N ASP A 697 4.47 -13.29 -3.38
CA ASP A 697 4.70 -11.92 -2.93
C ASP A 697 6.02 -11.72 -2.15
N GLY A 698 6.72 -12.81 -1.81
CA GLY A 698 7.93 -12.80 -1.00
C GLY A 698 7.69 -12.48 0.48
N VAL A 699 8.78 -12.39 1.25
CA VAL A 699 8.73 -12.04 2.68
C VAL A 699 8.27 -10.58 2.85
N GLN A 700 7.23 -10.38 3.66
CA GLN A 700 6.67 -9.07 4.05
C GLN A 700 6.53 -8.99 5.57
N LEU A 701 6.72 -7.80 6.14
CA LEU A 701 6.61 -7.54 7.59
C LEU A 701 5.29 -8.06 8.20
N SER A 702 4.14 -7.72 7.61
CA SER A 702 2.84 -8.18 8.13
C SER A 702 2.72 -9.71 8.15
N THR A 703 3.30 -10.40 7.17
CA THR A 703 3.30 -11.86 7.07
C THR A 703 4.23 -12.48 8.12
N PHE A 704 5.44 -11.92 8.27
CA PHE A 704 6.38 -12.26 9.33
C PHE A 704 5.70 -12.14 10.70
N THR A 705 5.10 -10.98 11.00
CA THR A 705 4.41 -10.70 12.26
C THR A 705 3.31 -11.71 12.58
N GLN A 706 2.44 -12.06 11.62
CA GLN A 706 1.41 -13.07 11.88
C GLN A 706 1.98 -14.49 12.04
N PHE A 707 2.99 -14.86 11.26
CA PHE A 707 3.62 -16.19 11.33
C PHE A 707 4.33 -16.42 12.67
N HIS A 708 5.24 -15.54 13.07
CA HIS A 708 6.02 -15.72 14.29
C HIS A 708 5.11 -15.62 15.54
N LYS A 709 4.08 -14.76 15.54
CA LYS A 709 3.04 -14.74 16.58
C LYS A 709 2.25 -16.05 16.66
N GLY A 710 1.94 -16.67 15.52
CA GLY A 710 1.25 -17.96 15.49
C GLY A 710 2.09 -19.09 16.06
N VAL A 711 3.36 -19.18 15.67
CA VAL A 711 4.32 -20.17 16.21
C VAL A 711 4.50 -19.95 17.72
N ARG A 712 4.67 -18.69 18.17
CA ARG A 712 4.73 -18.33 19.59
C ARG A 712 3.50 -18.84 20.35
N LYS A 713 2.28 -18.60 19.85
CA LYS A 713 1.04 -19.06 20.51
C LYS A 713 0.95 -20.59 20.58
N ALA A 714 1.33 -21.29 19.52
CA ALA A 714 1.33 -22.75 19.50
C ALA A 714 2.29 -23.32 20.56
N VAL A 715 3.53 -22.83 20.62
CA VAL A 715 4.53 -23.24 21.63
C VAL A 715 4.08 -22.88 23.04
N ARG A 716 3.59 -21.65 23.26
CA ARG A 716 3.06 -21.15 24.53
C ARG A 716 1.98 -22.08 25.11
N GLN A 717 1.04 -22.52 24.28
CA GLN A 717 -0.03 -23.44 24.69
C GLN A 717 0.49 -24.83 25.06
N GLN A 718 1.49 -25.35 24.32
CA GLN A 718 2.13 -26.62 24.65
C GLN A 718 2.87 -26.56 25.98
N LEU A 719 3.63 -25.48 26.23
CA LEU A 719 4.29 -25.26 27.52
C LEU A 719 3.26 -25.26 28.66
N ASN A 720 2.22 -24.42 28.59
CA ASN A 720 1.18 -24.38 29.62
C ASN A 720 0.56 -25.77 29.87
N SER A 721 0.32 -26.58 28.83
CA SER A 721 -0.22 -27.96 28.99
C SER A 721 0.71 -28.94 29.72
N VAL A 722 2.02 -28.68 29.74
CA VAL A 722 3.01 -29.46 30.52
C VAL A 722 2.99 -29.06 31.99
N PHE A 723 2.72 -27.78 32.31
CA PHE A 723 2.72 -27.27 33.69
C PHE A 723 1.43 -27.53 34.48
N THR A 724 0.32 -27.91 33.85
CA THR A 724 -0.92 -28.30 34.56
C THR A 724 -0.88 -29.70 35.16
N LYS A 725 0.31 -30.27 35.42
CA LYS A 725 0.51 -31.62 35.98
C LYS A 725 1.59 -31.55 37.06
N ASP A 726 1.25 -31.94 38.28
CA ASP A 726 2.00 -31.69 39.53
C ASP A 726 3.36 -32.44 39.69
N ALA A 727 4.03 -32.81 38.59
CA ALA A 727 5.31 -33.51 38.56
C ALA A 727 6.43 -32.62 37.99
N GLU A 728 6.60 -31.44 38.58
CA GLU A 728 7.14 -30.24 37.92
C GLU A 728 8.59 -30.34 37.40
N LYS A 729 9.53 -30.98 38.13
CA LYS A 729 10.94 -31.09 37.69
C LYS A 729 11.18 -32.28 36.74
N GLU A 730 10.50 -33.42 36.96
CA GLU A 730 10.65 -34.60 36.09
C GLU A 730 9.90 -34.49 34.76
N ALA A 731 8.70 -33.90 34.74
CA ALA A 731 7.91 -33.74 33.51
C ALA A 731 8.62 -32.81 32.51
N LEU A 732 9.30 -31.77 33.00
CA LEU A 732 10.04 -30.82 32.17
C LEU A 732 11.27 -31.46 31.50
N ALA A 733 12.00 -32.32 32.22
CA ALA A 733 13.16 -33.04 31.71
C ALA A 733 12.80 -34.18 30.74
N LYS A 734 11.60 -34.76 30.89
CA LYS A 734 11.10 -35.87 30.04
C LYS A 734 10.36 -35.41 28.78
N SER A 735 9.97 -34.15 28.67
CA SER A 735 9.29 -33.62 27.49
C SER A 735 10.29 -33.33 26.35
N PRO A 736 10.16 -33.98 25.17
CA PRO A 736 11.08 -33.79 24.05
C PRO A 736 11.12 -32.35 23.53
N LEU A 737 9.99 -31.63 23.63
CA LEU A 737 9.85 -30.26 23.16
C LEU A 737 10.61 -29.27 24.05
N THR A 738 10.53 -29.38 25.37
CA THR A 738 11.28 -28.50 26.29
C THR A 738 12.77 -28.82 26.27
N GLN A 739 13.14 -30.10 26.14
CA GLN A 739 14.54 -30.49 25.96
C GLN A 739 15.16 -29.92 24.68
N ALA A 740 14.43 -29.97 23.55
CA ALA A 740 14.87 -29.43 22.27
C ALA A 740 14.92 -27.89 22.20
N LEU A 741 14.16 -27.19 23.05
CA LEU A 741 14.12 -25.72 23.10
C LEU A 741 15.13 -25.12 24.09
N PHE A 742 15.27 -25.68 25.30
CA PHE A 742 15.94 -24.99 26.42
C PHE A 742 17.18 -25.72 26.98
N TYR A 743 17.34 -27.02 26.70
CA TYR A 743 18.46 -27.82 27.23
C TYR A 743 19.48 -28.22 26.16
N GLN A 744 19.18 -28.06 24.87
CA GLN A 744 20.05 -28.49 23.77
C GLN A 744 21.17 -27.47 23.45
N MET A 745 22.00 -27.12 24.45
CA MET A 745 23.26 -26.37 24.29
C MET A 745 24.49 -27.27 24.51
N CYS A 746 24.71 -28.21 23.59
CA CYS A 746 26.01 -28.81 23.30
C CYS A 746 26.02 -29.22 21.82
N MET A 747 27.15 -29.01 21.14
CA MET A 747 27.39 -29.42 19.73
C MET A 747 26.65 -28.60 18.64
N ALA A 748 26.83 -27.28 18.64
CA ALA A 748 26.73 -26.48 17.42
C ALA A 748 27.95 -25.55 17.31
N SER A 749 29.00 -26.05 16.66
CA SER A 749 30.13 -25.22 16.23
C SER A 749 29.63 -24.13 15.28
N VAL A 750 30.35 -23.00 15.25
CA VAL A 750 30.09 -21.90 14.32
C VAL A 750 30.13 -22.40 12.88
N ASP A 751 29.00 -22.34 12.19
CA ASP A 751 28.94 -22.33 10.73
C ASP A 751 27.73 -21.52 10.24
N ASN A 752 27.99 -20.26 9.87
CA ASN A 752 27.00 -19.34 9.30
C ASN A 752 26.74 -19.66 7.81
N ALA A 753 26.27 -20.87 7.50
CA ALA A 753 25.85 -21.25 6.15
C ALA A 753 24.33 -21.03 5.98
N HIS A 754 23.93 -20.19 5.03
CA HIS A 754 22.51 -19.85 4.82
C HIS A 754 21.69 -21.08 4.37
N PRO A 755 20.69 -21.54 5.14
CA PRO A 755 19.97 -22.78 4.84
C PRO A 755 18.89 -22.56 3.78
N ARG A 756 19.27 -22.61 2.50
CA ARG A 756 18.31 -22.63 1.38
C ARG A 756 18.72 -23.54 0.21
N ARG A 757 19.59 -24.53 0.45
CA ARG A 757 20.17 -25.39 -0.60
C ARG A 757 20.22 -26.91 -0.33
N SER A 758 19.62 -27.37 0.77
CA SER A 758 19.33 -28.80 0.97
C SER A 758 17.85 -28.97 1.34
N LEU A 759 17.29 -30.17 1.16
CA LEU A 759 15.85 -30.51 1.28
C LEU A 759 14.93 -30.11 0.09
N LEU A 760 15.47 -30.05 -1.13
CA LEU A 760 14.68 -30.15 -2.37
C LEU A 760 15.06 -31.37 -3.21
N HIS A 761 15.19 -32.55 -2.57
CA HIS A 761 14.97 -33.89 -3.16
C HIS A 761 15.25 -34.97 -2.10
N GLN A 762 14.19 -35.55 -1.53
CA GLN A 762 14.23 -36.96 -1.13
C GLN A 762 12.87 -37.56 -1.46
N GLY A 763 12.88 -38.61 -2.28
CA GLY A 763 11.70 -39.11 -2.96
C GLY A 763 10.77 -39.93 -2.06
N LEU A 764 9.53 -40.06 -2.51
CA LEU A 764 8.55 -41.02 -1.98
C LEU A 764 9.14 -42.43 -1.96
N GLY A 765 9.22 -43.04 -0.78
CA GLY A 765 9.70 -44.41 -0.60
C GLY A 765 9.58 -44.88 0.85
N GLN A 766 8.75 -45.91 1.05
CA GLN A 766 8.49 -46.65 2.29
C GLN A 766 7.80 -45.89 3.44
N GLU A 767 6.56 -46.30 3.69
CA GLU A 767 5.84 -46.10 4.94
C GLU A 767 6.45 -47.01 6.02
N ASP A 768 7.36 -46.47 6.83
CA ASP A 768 7.71 -47.06 8.12
C ASP A 768 7.34 -46.08 9.24
N SER A 769 6.64 -46.60 10.24
CA SER A 769 5.96 -45.81 11.28
C SER A 769 6.94 -45.22 12.29
N PHE A 770 7.47 -44.02 12.02
CA PHE A 770 8.18 -43.23 13.01
C PHE A 770 7.25 -42.78 14.14
N PRO A 771 7.69 -42.80 15.42
CA PRO A 771 6.86 -42.37 16.54
C PRO A 771 6.56 -40.87 16.44
N MET A 772 5.26 -40.54 16.40
CA MET A 772 4.72 -39.19 16.13
C MET A 772 5.40 -38.08 16.94
N ALA A 773 5.75 -38.33 18.22
CA ALA A 773 6.29 -37.35 19.17
C ALA A 773 7.66 -36.71 18.81
N GLY A 774 8.31 -37.14 17.72
CA GLY A 774 9.48 -36.47 17.15
C GLY A 774 9.16 -35.49 16.01
N ALA A 775 8.01 -35.62 15.36
CA ALA A 775 7.70 -34.90 14.13
C ALA A 775 7.39 -33.42 14.39
N GLU A 776 6.74 -33.07 15.50
CA GLU A 776 6.48 -31.67 15.86
C GLU A 776 7.77 -30.91 16.17
N VAL A 777 8.79 -31.59 16.74
CA VAL A 777 10.10 -30.98 17.02
C VAL A 777 10.83 -30.62 15.74
N LEU A 778 10.72 -31.44 14.69
CA LEU A 778 11.29 -31.13 13.37
C LEU A 778 10.60 -29.93 12.71
N LEU A 779 9.26 -29.90 12.69
CA LEU A 779 8.50 -28.76 12.17
C LEU A 779 8.77 -27.47 12.95
N LEU A 780 8.95 -27.57 14.28
CA LEU A 780 9.30 -26.42 15.11
C LEU A 780 10.73 -25.91 14.84
N LYS A 781 11.70 -26.80 14.57
CA LYS A 781 13.05 -26.42 14.16
C LYS A 781 13.06 -25.72 12.78
N GLU A 782 12.27 -26.20 11.82
CA GLU A 782 12.08 -25.52 10.52
C GLU A 782 11.41 -24.16 10.70
N ALA A 783 10.31 -24.06 11.47
CA ALA A 783 9.64 -22.79 11.74
C ALA A 783 10.57 -21.77 12.43
N LYS A 784 11.38 -22.22 13.40
CA LYS A 784 12.42 -21.43 14.07
C LYS A 784 13.48 -20.91 13.09
N ALA A 785 14.04 -21.78 12.23
CA ALA A 785 14.98 -21.37 11.19
C ALA A 785 14.34 -20.37 10.20
N ARG A 786 13.10 -20.62 9.79
CA ARG A 786 12.34 -19.76 8.87
C ARG A 786 12.09 -18.37 9.43
N ILE A 787 11.67 -18.26 10.70
CA ILE A 787 11.45 -16.96 11.36
C ILE A 787 12.72 -16.11 11.31
N LYS A 788 13.89 -16.67 11.66
CA LYS A 788 15.18 -15.94 11.60
C LYS A 788 15.56 -15.54 10.18
N TYR A 789 15.41 -16.45 9.21
CA TYR A 789 15.63 -16.14 7.80
C TYR A 789 14.75 -14.98 7.31
N MET A 790 13.48 -14.96 7.70
CA MET A 790 12.54 -13.88 7.34
C MET A 790 12.96 -12.54 7.96
N PHE A 791 13.33 -12.50 9.24
CA PHE A 791 13.78 -11.28 9.91
C PHE A 791 15.00 -10.67 9.21
N TRP A 792 16.07 -11.45 9.02
CA TRP A 792 17.29 -10.96 8.36
C TRP A 792 17.07 -10.64 6.87
N THR A 793 16.13 -11.31 6.19
CA THR A 793 15.72 -10.93 4.83
C THR A 793 15.01 -9.58 4.79
N LEU A 794 14.21 -9.24 5.82
CA LEU A 794 13.55 -7.94 5.92
C LEU A 794 14.55 -6.82 6.25
N GLU A 795 15.45 -7.03 7.23
CA GLU A 795 16.54 -6.09 7.56
C GLU A 795 17.40 -5.79 6.33
N GLN A 796 17.89 -6.82 5.63
CA GLN A 796 18.70 -6.61 4.44
C GLN A 796 17.95 -5.84 3.36
N ARG A 797 16.67 -6.14 3.12
CA ARG A 797 15.85 -5.41 2.14
C ARG A 797 15.64 -3.95 2.52
N GLU A 798 15.38 -3.69 3.80
CA GLU A 798 15.22 -2.33 4.33
C GLU A 798 16.52 -1.54 4.18
N ARG A 799 17.66 -2.12 4.58
CA ARG A 799 19.00 -1.52 4.43
C ARG A 799 19.32 -1.14 2.99
N HIS A 800 19.04 -2.03 2.02
CA HIS A 800 19.22 -1.72 0.59
C HIS A 800 18.26 -0.63 0.10
N ALA A 801 17.03 -0.56 0.61
CA ALA A 801 16.09 0.50 0.26
C ALA A 801 16.50 1.86 0.82
N GLN A 802 16.98 1.90 2.07
CA GLN A 802 17.43 3.12 2.76
C GLN A 802 18.63 3.77 2.06
N ALA A 803 19.61 2.99 1.61
CA ALA A 803 20.76 3.50 0.85
C ALA A 803 20.40 4.22 -0.48
N TYR A 804 19.14 4.13 -0.93
CA TYR A 804 18.61 4.88 -2.08
C TYR A 804 17.59 5.97 -1.69
N LEU A 805 17.33 6.15 -0.40
CA LEU A 805 16.42 7.15 0.17
C LEU A 805 17.17 8.21 1.02
N ASP A 806 18.48 8.09 1.16
CA ASP A 806 19.32 9.10 1.78
C ASP A 806 19.27 10.43 1.00
N GLY A 807 19.16 11.54 1.73
CA GLY A 807 19.14 12.91 1.17
C GLY A 807 17.76 13.55 0.97
N TYR A 808 16.65 12.80 1.14
CA TYR A 808 15.29 13.36 1.10
C TYR A 808 14.87 13.96 2.46
N GLN A 809 14.04 15.01 2.44
CA GLN A 809 13.63 15.73 3.65
C GLN A 809 12.41 15.06 4.31
N ILE A 810 12.66 13.92 4.95
CA ILE A 810 11.67 13.20 5.78
C ILE A 810 12.06 13.38 7.25
N ALA A 811 11.08 13.65 8.13
CA ALA A 811 11.35 13.74 9.56
C ALA A 811 11.86 12.38 10.10
N PRO A 812 12.89 12.32 10.97
CA PRO A 812 13.52 11.06 11.38
C PRO A 812 12.52 10.01 11.91
N LEU A 813 11.55 10.45 12.73
CA LEU A 813 10.52 9.57 13.28
C LEU A 813 9.49 9.11 12.24
N GLU A 814 9.20 9.90 11.21
CA GLU A 814 8.35 9.49 10.08
C GLU A 814 9.07 8.49 9.17
N ALA A 815 10.39 8.63 8.99
CA ALA A 815 11.22 7.66 8.30
C ALA A 815 11.22 6.31 9.05
N MET A 816 11.45 6.33 10.38
CA MET A 816 11.37 5.14 11.22
C MET A 816 9.96 4.48 11.19
N ASN A 817 8.89 5.27 11.25
CA ASN A 817 7.51 4.77 11.12
C ASN A 817 7.16 4.23 9.71
N SER A 818 7.97 4.56 8.69
CA SER A 818 7.80 4.11 7.30
C SER A 818 8.65 2.88 6.94
N ARG A 819 9.47 2.36 7.88
CA ARG A 819 10.30 1.16 7.68
C ARG A 819 9.48 -0.10 7.44
N ARG A 820 10.11 -1.09 6.82
CA ARG A 820 9.48 -2.35 6.39
C ARG A 820 10.09 -3.60 7.03
N ASP A 821 10.86 -3.39 8.09
CA ASP A 821 11.41 -4.39 9.00
C ASP A 821 10.81 -4.23 10.41
N ALA A 822 11.24 -5.06 11.36
CA ALA A 822 10.73 -5.07 12.72
C ALA A 822 11.45 -4.07 13.65
N ALA A 823 11.85 -2.91 13.13
CA ALA A 823 12.58 -1.89 13.89
C ALA A 823 11.71 -1.10 14.89
N ARG A 824 10.38 -1.12 14.72
CA ARG A 824 9.42 -0.48 15.64
C ARG A 824 9.19 -1.33 16.88
N SER A 825 8.94 -0.69 18.02
CA SER A 825 8.63 -1.33 19.31
C SER A 825 7.58 -2.44 19.22
N ASP A 826 6.44 -2.17 18.58
CA ASP A 826 5.31 -3.09 18.44
C ASP A 826 5.60 -4.34 17.59
N HIS A 827 6.72 -4.36 16.86
CA HIS A 827 7.20 -5.53 16.13
C HIS A 827 8.39 -6.17 16.85
N ALA A 828 9.26 -5.36 17.42
CA ALA A 828 10.42 -5.76 18.21
C ALA A 828 10.00 -6.57 19.46
N HIS A 829 9.08 -6.05 20.27
CA HIS A 829 8.54 -6.72 21.47
C HIS A 829 7.99 -8.11 21.15
N ASP A 830 7.12 -8.17 20.15
CA ASP A 830 6.46 -9.39 19.75
C ASP A 830 7.46 -10.42 19.19
N TYR A 831 8.50 -9.97 18.49
CA TYR A 831 9.57 -10.85 18.02
C TYR A 831 10.49 -11.30 19.16
N MET A 832 10.86 -10.40 20.08
CA MET A 832 11.64 -10.67 21.30
C MET A 832 10.97 -11.76 22.15
N LEU A 833 9.67 -11.63 22.42
CA LEU A 833 8.87 -12.67 23.07
C LEU A 833 8.90 -13.98 22.30
N THR A 834 8.82 -13.94 20.97
CA THR A 834 8.84 -15.16 20.14
C THR A 834 10.17 -15.91 20.24
N LEU A 835 11.29 -15.19 20.20
CA LEU A 835 12.62 -15.77 20.39
C LEU A 835 12.76 -16.41 21.77
N GLY A 836 12.21 -15.77 22.81
CA GLY A 836 12.14 -16.31 24.18
C GLY A 836 11.44 -17.66 24.26
N TYR A 837 10.22 -17.77 23.70
CA TYR A 837 9.49 -19.04 23.63
C TYR A 837 10.19 -20.11 22.77
N LEU A 838 11.09 -19.71 21.85
CA LEU A 838 11.86 -20.60 20.99
C LEU A 838 13.28 -20.92 21.52
N GLY A 839 13.64 -20.43 22.72
CA GLY A 839 14.95 -20.64 23.35
C GLY A 839 16.13 -19.95 22.65
N GLU A 840 15.87 -18.90 21.86
CA GLU A 840 16.89 -18.23 21.02
C GLU A 840 17.54 -17.02 21.71
N PHE A 841 18.12 -17.24 22.90
CA PHE A 841 18.65 -16.17 23.75
C PHE A 841 19.76 -15.33 23.11
N GLU A 842 20.66 -15.94 22.33
CA GLU A 842 21.70 -15.20 21.59
C GLU A 842 21.11 -14.31 20.49
N GLU A 843 20.03 -14.74 19.83
CA GLU A 843 19.34 -13.91 18.83
C GLU A 843 18.54 -12.79 19.49
N MET A 844 18.04 -12.97 20.72
CA MET A 844 17.47 -11.87 21.52
C MET A 844 18.54 -10.81 21.80
N GLY A 845 19.77 -11.22 22.13
CA GLY A 845 20.91 -10.30 22.26
C GLY A 845 21.25 -9.57 20.97
N ARG A 846 21.28 -10.28 19.84
CA ARG A 846 21.50 -9.66 18.50
C ARG A 846 20.38 -8.70 18.09
N LEU A 847 19.12 -9.04 18.42
CA LEU A 847 17.96 -8.18 18.17
C LEU A 847 18.08 -6.88 18.96
N LEU A 848 18.41 -6.95 20.26
CA LEU A 848 18.58 -5.76 21.09
C LEU A 848 19.75 -4.89 20.61
N GLU A 849 20.91 -5.50 20.31
CA GLU A 849 22.07 -4.80 19.73
C GLU A 849 21.70 -4.05 18.44
N TRP A 850 20.97 -4.72 17.53
CA TRP A 850 20.50 -4.13 16.29
C TRP A 850 19.51 -2.97 16.53
N LEU A 851 18.56 -3.12 17.46
CA LEU A 851 17.60 -2.06 17.81
C LEU A 851 18.32 -0.80 18.33
N ILE A 852 19.29 -0.97 19.23
CA ILE A 852 20.12 0.13 19.75
C ILE A 852 20.85 0.84 18.58
N GLN A 853 21.41 0.09 17.64
CA GLN A 853 22.07 0.65 16.45
C GLN A 853 21.12 1.37 15.48
N GLN A 854 19.85 0.93 15.35
CA GLN A 854 18.88 1.58 14.47
C GLN A 854 18.30 2.86 15.07
N TRP A 855 18.09 2.90 16.40
CA TRP A 855 17.51 4.07 17.08
C TRP A 855 18.56 5.07 17.56
N GLY A 856 19.77 4.61 17.91
CA GLY A 856 20.93 5.43 18.28
C GLY A 856 21.59 6.20 17.12
N GLN A 857 20.90 6.31 15.98
CA GLN A 857 21.32 7.24 14.92
C GLN A 857 21.08 8.66 15.43
N PHE A 858 22.11 9.52 15.37
CA PHE A 858 22.09 10.86 16.00
C PHE A 858 20.82 11.68 15.73
N ASN A 859 20.36 11.70 14.48
CA ASN A 859 19.13 12.41 14.06
C ASN A 859 17.84 11.76 14.58
N VAL A 860 17.82 10.45 14.80
CA VAL A 860 16.68 9.73 15.39
C VAL A 860 16.67 9.93 16.90
N ALA A 861 17.80 9.76 17.56
CA ALA A 861 17.95 9.95 19.01
C ALA A 861 17.60 11.39 19.43
N SER A 862 18.11 12.42 18.74
CA SER A 862 17.73 13.83 18.99
C SER A 862 16.22 14.02 18.89
N ALA A 863 15.59 13.54 17.81
CA ALA A 863 14.16 13.71 17.58
C ALA A 863 13.27 12.96 18.60
N VAL A 864 13.74 11.86 19.20
CA VAL A 864 13.04 11.21 20.33
C VAL A 864 13.24 12.03 21.61
N ASN A 865 14.47 12.47 21.89
CA ASN A 865 14.83 13.20 23.11
C ASN A 865 14.26 14.63 23.18
N GLU A 866 13.83 15.20 22.04
CA GLU A 866 13.12 16.48 21.92
C GLU A 866 11.62 16.39 22.28
N MET A 867 11.06 15.19 22.44
CA MET A 867 9.65 14.97 22.81
C MET A 867 9.50 14.73 24.32
N ASP A 868 8.49 15.35 24.94
CA ASP A 868 8.16 15.14 26.37
C ASP A 868 7.79 13.67 26.67
N GLU A 869 7.16 12.99 25.71
CA GLU A 869 6.80 11.57 25.78
C GLU A 869 7.22 10.88 24.47
N ALA A 870 7.89 9.72 24.58
CA ALA A 870 8.30 8.95 23.41
C ALA A 870 7.06 8.43 22.65
N PRO A 871 6.99 8.56 21.32
CA PRO A 871 5.82 8.10 20.58
C PRO A 871 5.73 6.56 20.63
N PRO A 872 4.52 5.95 20.59
CA PRO A 872 4.36 4.52 20.90
C PRO A 872 5.23 3.55 20.08
N GLN A 873 5.58 3.88 18.83
CA GLN A 873 6.50 3.09 18.00
C GLN A 873 7.99 3.13 18.41
N ALA A 874 8.34 4.01 19.36
CA ALA A 874 9.69 4.29 19.85
C ALA A 874 9.88 3.96 21.35
N ASP A 875 8.82 3.58 22.07
CA ASP A 875 8.93 3.07 23.43
C ASP A 875 9.32 1.59 23.44
N PHE A 876 10.51 1.28 23.98
CA PHE A 876 11.04 -0.08 24.07
C PHE A 876 11.01 -0.66 25.48
N PHE A 877 10.40 0.02 26.47
CA PHE A 877 10.47 -0.38 27.87
C PHE A 877 9.99 -1.82 28.11
N GLU A 878 8.81 -2.19 27.60
CA GLU A 878 8.33 -3.58 27.67
C GLU A 878 9.26 -4.58 26.96
N THR A 879 9.91 -4.19 25.86
CA THR A 879 10.85 -5.05 25.12
C THR A 879 12.10 -5.33 25.96
N LEU A 880 12.59 -4.33 26.68
CA LEU A 880 13.69 -4.46 27.64
C LEU A 880 13.28 -5.33 28.83
N CYS A 881 12.07 -5.17 29.38
CA CYS A 881 11.55 -6.03 30.44
C CYS A 881 11.53 -7.51 30.02
N VAL A 882 11.08 -7.81 28.79
CA VAL A 882 11.13 -9.17 28.24
C VAL A 882 12.57 -9.67 28.12
N PHE A 883 13.50 -8.85 27.63
CA PHE A 883 14.91 -9.23 27.51
C PHE A 883 15.53 -9.58 28.88
N ARG A 884 15.33 -8.72 29.89
CA ARG A 884 15.80 -8.94 31.27
C ARG A 884 15.19 -10.19 31.91
N LEU A 885 13.89 -10.43 31.69
CA LEU A 885 13.17 -11.56 32.26
C LEU A 885 13.59 -12.92 31.67
N VAL A 886 13.98 -12.95 30.39
CA VAL A 886 14.09 -14.18 29.59
C VAL A 886 15.52 -14.47 29.09
N ALA A 887 16.21 -13.47 28.54
CA ALA A 887 17.52 -13.66 27.91
C ALA A 887 18.68 -13.39 28.87
N GLU A 888 18.61 -12.33 29.68
CA GLU A 888 19.64 -11.98 30.67
C GLU A 888 20.04 -13.14 31.60
N PRO A 889 19.11 -14.00 32.11
CA PRO A 889 19.47 -15.14 32.98
C PRO A 889 20.12 -16.32 32.25
N MET A 890 20.10 -16.31 30.91
CA MET A 890 20.61 -17.37 30.02
C MET A 890 21.93 -16.97 29.34
N LEU A 891 22.12 -15.67 29.10
CA LEU A 891 23.32 -15.11 28.51
C LEU A 891 24.45 -14.98 29.56
N GLY A 892 25.70 -14.97 29.09
CA GLY A 892 26.84 -14.70 29.97
C GLY A 892 26.98 -13.20 30.25
N ASN A 893 27.39 -12.85 31.48
CA ASN A 893 27.54 -11.45 31.95
C ASN A 893 28.25 -10.54 30.94
N GLY A 894 29.31 -11.02 30.28
CA GLY A 894 30.04 -10.25 29.27
C GLY A 894 29.18 -9.75 28.10
N ARG A 895 28.22 -10.57 27.61
CA ARG A 895 27.32 -10.17 26.52
C ARG A 895 26.35 -9.07 26.96
N VAL A 896 25.86 -9.15 28.20
CA VAL A 896 24.98 -8.13 28.81
C VAL A 896 25.75 -6.83 29.03
N SER A 897 26.98 -6.89 29.54
CA SER A 897 27.85 -5.72 29.68
C SER A 897 28.15 -5.03 28.34
N THR A 898 28.37 -5.79 27.26
CA THR A 898 28.52 -5.21 25.90
C THR A 898 27.25 -4.48 25.44
N LEU A 899 26.07 -5.03 25.70
CA LEU A 899 24.80 -4.40 25.34
C LEU A 899 24.56 -3.10 26.13
N LEU A 900 24.84 -3.10 27.44
CA LEU A 900 24.75 -1.91 28.28
C LEU A 900 25.72 -0.80 27.84
N GLN A 901 26.96 -1.17 27.48
CA GLN A 901 27.94 -0.23 26.93
C GLN A 901 27.46 0.34 25.59
N THR A 902 26.97 -0.52 24.69
CA THR A 902 26.42 -0.10 23.38
C THR A 902 25.23 0.84 23.55
N LEU A 903 24.39 0.64 24.56
CA LEU A 903 23.28 1.53 24.88
C LEU A 903 23.78 2.89 25.40
N ALA A 904 24.73 2.90 26.33
CA ALA A 904 25.32 4.14 26.85
C ALA A 904 25.99 4.98 25.74
N ASP A 905 26.68 4.32 24.80
CA ASP A 905 27.35 4.97 23.67
C ASP A 905 26.38 5.44 22.56
N SER A 906 25.09 5.05 22.61
CA SER A 906 24.10 5.32 21.55
C SER A 906 23.39 6.67 21.65
N GLY A 907 23.48 7.37 22.79
CA GLY A 907 22.74 8.62 23.03
C GLY A 907 21.22 8.46 23.21
N LEU A 908 20.72 7.24 23.35
CA LEU A 908 19.31 6.94 23.62
C LEU A 908 18.98 7.12 25.11
N ASN A 909 17.90 7.86 25.40
CA ASN A 909 17.35 7.99 26.74
C ASN A 909 16.51 6.77 27.19
N TRP A 910 16.85 5.55 26.73
CA TRP A 910 16.14 4.34 27.16
C TRP A 910 16.52 3.96 28.59
N THR A 911 15.55 4.00 29.50
CA THR A 911 15.75 3.50 30.86
C THR A 911 15.89 1.99 30.85
N TRP A 912 17.03 1.47 31.32
CA TRP A 912 17.18 0.04 31.56
C TRP A 912 16.29 -0.37 32.76
N PRO A 913 15.32 -1.30 32.59
CA PRO A 913 14.39 -1.63 33.67
C PRO A 913 15.12 -2.23 34.87
N ASP A 914 14.73 -1.83 36.08
CA ASP A 914 15.20 -2.46 37.32
C ASP A 914 14.42 -3.75 37.64
N ASP A 915 14.79 -4.43 38.73
CA ASP A 915 14.19 -5.71 39.09
C ASP A 915 12.73 -5.56 39.58
N GLU A 916 12.35 -4.38 40.09
CA GLU A 916 10.98 -4.07 40.49
C GLU A 916 10.10 -3.88 39.24
N ALA A 917 10.54 -3.08 38.26
CA ALA A 917 9.87 -2.91 36.98
C ALA A 917 9.69 -4.23 36.21
N VAL A 918 10.71 -5.09 36.17
CA VAL A 918 10.62 -6.42 35.54
C VAL A 918 9.62 -7.33 36.27
N LYS A 919 9.54 -7.23 37.60
CA LYS A 919 8.55 -7.95 38.42
C LYS A 919 7.14 -7.40 38.17
N THR A 920 6.94 -6.09 38.21
CA THR A 920 5.67 -5.41 37.90
C THR A 920 5.20 -5.74 36.49
N TYR A 921 6.09 -5.75 35.48
CA TYR A 921 5.75 -6.21 34.13
C TYR A 921 5.24 -7.66 34.12
N ALA A 922 5.91 -8.57 34.82
CA ALA A 922 5.46 -9.97 34.94
C ALA A 922 4.13 -10.13 35.72
N GLU A 923 3.78 -9.18 36.58
CA GLU A 923 2.53 -9.10 37.36
C GLU A 923 1.38 -8.45 36.58
N VAL A 924 1.63 -7.36 35.86
CA VAL A 924 0.65 -6.68 34.99
C VAL A 924 0.26 -7.58 33.82
N HIS A 925 1.22 -8.30 33.23
CA HIS A 925 0.97 -9.26 32.16
C HIS A 925 0.73 -10.69 32.70
N HIS A 926 0.02 -10.83 33.82
CA HIS A 926 -0.40 -12.09 34.46
C HIS A 926 -1.37 -12.99 33.63
N ASP A 927 -1.45 -12.79 32.31
CA ASP A 927 -1.88 -13.84 31.38
C ASP A 927 -0.90 -15.02 31.58
N GLU A 928 -1.37 -16.15 32.15
CA GLU A 928 -0.63 -17.25 32.83
C GLU A 928 0.65 -17.78 32.14
N SER A 929 0.89 -17.38 30.89
CA SER A 929 1.98 -17.76 30.02
C SER A 929 3.36 -17.12 30.29
N ILE A 930 3.47 -15.84 30.69
CA ILE A 930 4.80 -15.21 30.89
C ILE A 930 5.46 -15.72 32.17
N SER A 931 4.68 -15.90 33.24
CA SER A 931 5.13 -16.55 34.47
C SER A 931 5.54 -18.01 34.22
N THR A 932 4.79 -18.77 33.42
CA THR A 932 5.20 -20.11 32.96
C THR A 932 6.53 -20.08 32.21
N LEU A 933 6.73 -19.15 31.26
CA LEU A 933 7.99 -19.04 30.52
C LEU A 933 9.18 -18.73 31.45
N ARG A 934 9.02 -17.77 32.38
CA ARG A 934 10.03 -17.47 33.42
C ARG A 934 10.41 -18.72 34.20
N ARG A 935 9.42 -19.50 34.65
CA ARG A 935 9.62 -20.73 35.43
C ARG A 935 10.35 -21.82 34.64
N VAL A 936 10.07 -21.98 33.34
CA VAL A 936 10.84 -22.86 32.44
C VAL A 936 12.31 -22.45 32.42
N ILE A 937 12.57 -21.15 32.28
CA ILE A 937 13.92 -20.60 32.12
C ILE A 937 14.74 -20.75 33.40
N GLU A 938 14.14 -20.51 34.57
CA GLU A 938 14.79 -20.76 35.87
C GLU A 938 15.17 -22.25 36.03
N LEU A 939 14.27 -23.18 35.71
CA LEU A 939 14.53 -24.62 35.74
C LEU A 939 15.55 -25.09 34.69
N ALA A 940 15.57 -24.47 33.51
CA ALA A 940 16.55 -24.73 32.46
C ALA A 940 17.95 -24.24 32.86
N ARG A 941 18.03 -23.04 33.47
CA ARG A 941 19.27 -22.45 33.98
C ARG A 941 19.95 -23.39 34.96
N ASP A 942 19.19 -23.89 35.92
CA ASP A 942 19.75 -24.60 37.05
C ASP A 942 20.12 -26.04 36.65
N GLY A 943 19.35 -26.69 35.77
CA GLY A 943 19.77 -27.95 35.12
C GLY A 943 21.00 -27.80 34.20
N ASN A 944 21.16 -26.67 33.50
CA ASN A 944 22.36 -26.38 32.71
C ASN A 944 23.59 -26.10 33.59
N LYS A 945 23.43 -25.55 34.79
CA LYS A 945 24.50 -25.42 35.80
C LYS A 945 24.90 -26.78 36.39
N GLU A 946 23.93 -27.58 36.83
CA GLU A 946 24.12 -28.95 37.31
C GLU A 946 24.89 -29.80 36.25
N SER A 947 24.49 -29.70 34.98
CA SER A 947 25.13 -30.42 33.85
C SER A 947 26.56 -29.96 33.52
N ARG A 948 26.92 -28.72 33.85
CA ARG A 948 28.30 -28.21 33.71
C ARG A 948 29.18 -28.61 34.89
N GLN A 949 28.59 -28.74 36.08
CA GLN A 949 29.31 -29.18 37.29
C GLN A 949 29.57 -30.69 37.31
N THR A 950 28.76 -31.50 36.63
CA THR A 950 28.96 -32.97 36.51
C THR A 950 29.87 -33.40 35.36
N ARG A 951 30.41 -32.44 34.59
CA ARG A 951 31.34 -32.68 33.46
C ARG A 951 32.76 -32.14 33.68
N ASN A 952 33.00 -31.47 34.80
CA ASN A 952 34.31 -31.11 35.33
C ASN A 952 34.66 -32.04 36.50
#